data_AF-A0A2E1LWR4-F1
#
_entry.id   AF-A0A2E1LWR4-F1
#
_cell.length_a   1.000
_cell.length_b   1.000
_cell.length_c   1.000
_cell.angle_alpha   90.00
_cell.angle_beta   90.00
_cell.angle_gamma   90.00
#
_symmetry.space_group_name_H-M   'P 1'
#
loop_
_entity.id
_entity.type
_entity.pdbx_description
1 polymer ?
#
loop_
_entity_poly.entity_id
_entity_poly.type
_entity_poly.pdbx_seq_one_letter_code
_entity_poly.pdbx_strand_id
1 'polypeptide(L)'
;MMLTKFSKTAVFLPLWLLVCAPFAGVSQTPYYLTIEPAPAVGEGGTTYRFFVQANTDTDKFSAVFGTEQDPLVFQTPDGIFNSPFNTSWNASGVNPLFLGSFPDLADDSYATIGLEGPASSSNLAGASDPSLVQDEALEVTVSQYFYSGGTQLMVNTMVGASWYVLNTAANALPVEGRWLVAQITTSGDISGQINYQVFPEGDGENDIKISLSFDGAGVFGTAAVEGCTDETACNYDPAALLEDESCEFESCLGCTDLAACNFNEDALIEDGSCLFCNCGASSSGYQLLVEASTAAYVPGAASYMFYVKMTNAGDKMSAVFGNSETPLFVNATEGVYNSALNTSWSASGINPVFLPSFPELADDSYGTIGLDGPASTSGLVGAADPALVSDPNQPLEPFFFDDGANALLANQLIGSSWFVLSDAANALPDAEGRVLILKITTTGSFDGQLNIQILPEGQETSGDGGLDAGLIKTFSFDGPGAFAPEGEGNSCGCTDDTACNYNPSANFDDGSCLQFDECNVCGGAGIADGDCGCDGNQEDALGECGGSCAADADADGICDDVDDCVGALDNCGICNGPGDIYDCGCSNIPEGDCDCDGNQVDAIGVCGGSCLEDANANGVCDAEEPVGCTVSVACNYDPNAIFDDGTCDFTSCLVFGCNDANACNFDPDADFNDGSCTFASFPYDCNDECVNDEDGDGICDNVDPCVGSPEECCSDYNQNNLCDATESVGCTFPGAPNYDPVATMDNGTCLFSCYGDLNGDGHIQLTDLLDLLQFFGLYCTEID
;
A
#
# COMPACT_ATOMS: atom_id res chain seq x y z
N MET A 1 -44.90 -37.08 18.92
CA MET A 1 -45.34 -38.35 19.56
C MET A 1 -45.28 -39.46 18.51
N MET A 2 -44.44 -40.48 18.71
CA MET A 2 -44.21 -41.68 17.85
C MET A 2 -43.75 -41.41 16.40
N LEU A 3 -42.56 -41.81 15.91
CA LEU A 3 -41.85 -43.11 15.82
C LEU A 3 -42.51 -44.20 14.98
N THR A 4 -41.83 -44.61 13.90
CA THR A 4 -41.55 -46.02 13.56
C THR A 4 -40.17 -46.17 12.87
N LYS A 5 -39.41 -47.22 13.22
CA LYS A 5 -38.07 -47.59 12.72
C LYS A 5 -38.10 -48.97 12.02
N PHE A 6 -37.19 -49.20 11.07
CA PHE A 6 -36.47 -50.45 10.68
C PHE A 6 -35.47 -50.08 9.54
N SER A 7 -34.33 -50.73 9.23
CA SER A 7 -33.40 -51.64 9.93
C SER A 7 -32.06 -51.59 9.14
N LYS A 8 -30.86 -51.42 9.72
CA LYS A 8 -29.95 -52.45 10.29
C LYS A 8 -29.89 -53.78 9.50
N THR A 9 -28.75 -54.34 9.06
CA THR A 9 -27.30 -54.00 9.14
C THR A 9 -26.48 -54.90 8.18
N ALA A 10 -25.35 -54.43 7.60
CA ALA A 10 -24.16 -55.27 7.28
C ALA A 10 -22.90 -54.39 7.10
N VAL A 11 -22.09 -54.19 8.15
CA VAL A 11 -20.70 -54.72 8.33
C VAL A 11 -19.67 -54.13 7.33
N PHE A 12 -18.91 -53.07 7.66
CA PHE A 12 -17.70 -52.98 8.53
C PHE A 12 -16.47 -53.81 8.09
N LEU A 13 -15.41 -53.14 7.61
CA LEU A 13 -14.11 -52.95 8.28
C LEU A 13 -13.33 -51.80 7.56
N PRO A 14 -12.23 -51.22 8.10
CA PRO A 14 -12.28 -49.79 8.42
C PRO A 14 -11.21 -48.92 7.74
N LEU A 15 -11.53 -47.63 7.66
CA LEU A 15 -10.57 -46.54 7.54
C LEU A 15 -9.78 -46.42 8.85
N TRP A 16 -8.44 -46.37 8.79
CA TRP A 16 -7.56 -45.61 9.70
C TRP A 16 -6.08 -45.84 9.32
N LEU A 17 -5.50 -44.93 8.55
CA LEU A 17 -4.28 -44.20 8.91
C LEU A 17 -3.94 -43.21 7.78
N LEU A 18 -4.05 -41.92 8.10
CA LEU A 18 -3.46 -40.86 7.31
C LEU A 18 -1.94 -41.00 7.46
N VAL A 19 -1.25 -41.33 6.38
CA VAL A 19 0.21 -41.20 6.26
C VAL A 19 0.44 -40.48 4.94
N CYS A 20 1.33 -39.49 4.93
CA CYS A 20 1.59 -38.63 3.78
C CYS A 20 1.63 -39.40 2.47
N ALA A 21 0.83 -38.98 1.49
CA ALA A 21 1.16 -39.25 0.10
C ALA A 21 2.47 -38.47 -0.18
N PRO A 22 3.55 -39.12 -0.63
CA PRO A 22 4.68 -38.39 -1.16
C PRO A 22 4.28 -37.72 -2.47
N PHE A 23 5.02 -36.66 -2.80
CA PHE A 23 4.92 -35.84 -4.00
C PHE A 23 4.63 -36.62 -5.29
N ALA A 24 3.92 -35.97 -6.21
CA ALA A 24 3.71 -36.46 -7.56
C ALA A 24 5.07 -36.79 -8.20
N GLY A 25 5.20 -38.03 -8.69
CA GLY A 25 6.47 -38.52 -9.23
C GLY A 25 6.75 -37.93 -10.59
N VAL A 26 7.84 -37.17 -10.71
CA VAL A 26 8.45 -36.82 -11.99
C VAL A 26 8.69 -38.11 -12.79
N SER A 27 8.17 -38.18 -14.01
CA SER A 27 8.38 -39.33 -14.91
C SER A 27 9.78 -39.29 -15.51
N GLN A 28 10.81 -39.45 -14.68
CA GLN A 28 12.21 -39.49 -15.12
C GLN A 28 12.46 -40.74 -15.96
N THR A 29 13.23 -40.58 -17.06
CA THR A 29 13.65 -41.75 -17.82
C THR A 29 14.75 -42.51 -17.06
N PRO A 30 14.80 -43.84 -17.15
CA PRO A 30 15.85 -44.63 -16.51
C PRO A 30 17.24 -44.26 -17.03
N TYR A 31 18.20 -44.08 -16.13
CA TYR A 31 19.60 -43.74 -16.41
C TYR A 31 19.86 -42.37 -17.06
N TYR A 32 19.26 -41.30 -16.54
CA TYR A 32 19.55 -39.92 -16.95
C TYR A 32 20.98 -39.46 -16.54
N LEU A 33 21.45 -38.39 -17.19
CA LEU A 33 22.74 -37.74 -16.94
C LEU A 33 22.55 -36.52 -16.01
N THR A 34 23.47 -36.30 -15.10
CA THR A 34 23.59 -35.08 -14.29
C THR A 34 25.00 -34.53 -14.42
N ILE A 35 25.14 -33.24 -14.72
CA ILE A 35 26.42 -32.54 -14.81
C ILE A 35 26.46 -31.54 -13.65
N GLU A 36 27.28 -31.83 -12.64
CA GLU A 36 27.45 -30.98 -11.45
C GLU A 36 28.63 -30.02 -11.65
N PRO A 37 28.44 -28.70 -11.57
CA PRO A 37 29.52 -27.73 -11.62
C PRO A 37 30.07 -27.47 -10.20
N ALA A 38 31.39 -27.38 -10.08
CA ALA A 38 32.07 -26.92 -8.88
C ALA A 38 33.14 -25.88 -9.26
N PRO A 39 33.36 -24.83 -8.45
CA PRO A 39 34.50 -23.94 -8.67
C PRO A 39 35.81 -24.71 -8.53
N ALA A 40 36.73 -24.55 -9.47
CA ALA A 40 38.06 -25.14 -9.38
C ALA A 40 38.84 -24.58 -8.17
N VAL A 41 39.74 -25.38 -7.61
CA VAL A 41 40.60 -24.97 -6.50
C VAL A 41 41.75 -24.06 -6.98
N GLY A 42 42.25 -24.29 -8.21
CA GLY A 42 43.22 -23.44 -8.91
C GLY A 42 42.61 -22.46 -9.92
N GLU A 43 43.45 -21.83 -10.76
CA GLU A 43 43.02 -20.90 -11.83
C GLU A 43 42.30 -21.59 -13.03
N GLY A 44 41.74 -22.79 -12.84
CA GLY A 44 41.18 -23.63 -13.90
C GLY A 44 39.76 -23.27 -14.37
N GLY A 45 39.04 -22.41 -13.64
CA GLY A 45 37.65 -22.05 -13.93
C GLY A 45 36.63 -22.93 -13.19
N THR A 46 35.79 -23.64 -13.94
CA THR A 46 34.72 -24.50 -13.40
C THR A 46 35.01 -25.96 -13.72
N THR A 47 34.95 -26.81 -12.70
CA THR A 47 35.08 -28.27 -12.77
C THR A 47 33.69 -28.89 -12.94
N TYR A 48 33.41 -29.45 -14.10
CA TYR A 48 32.17 -30.17 -14.44
C TYR A 48 32.34 -31.67 -14.19
N ARG A 49 31.52 -32.24 -13.32
CA ARG A 49 31.49 -33.67 -12.99
C ARG A 49 30.29 -34.35 -13.62
N PHE A 50 30.55 -35.33 -14.48
CA PHE A 50 29.52 -36.05 -15.23
C PHE A 50 29.11 -37.30 -14.46
N PHE A 51 27.88 -37.32 -13.95
CA PHE A 51 27.27 -38.44 -13.26
C PHE A 51 26.15 -39.06 -14.09
N VAL A 52 26.12 -40.39 -14.18
CA VAL A 52 24.95 -41.13 -14.70
C VAL A 52 24.23 -41.76 -13.52
N GLN A 53 22.92 -41.57 -13.43
CA GLN A 53 22.10 -42.13 -12.37
C GLN A 53 21.85 -43.64 -12.60
N ALA A 54 21.92 -44.46 -11.55
CA ALA A 54 21.50 -45.85 -11.59
C ALA A 54 20.03 -45.99 -11.20
N ASN A 55 19.33 -46.99 -11.76
CA ASN A 55 17.99 -47.35 -11.28
C ASN A 55 18.07 -48.29 -10.07
N THR A 56 19.09 -49.16 -10.05
CA THR A 56 19.34 -50.11 -8.97
C THR A 56 20.83 -50.17 -8.64
N ASP A 57 21.16 -50.44 -7.37
CA ASP A 57 22.54 -50.69 -6.92
C ASP A 57 23.19 -51.94 -7.54
N THR A 58 22.41 -52.74 -8.30
CA THR A 58 22.88 -53.93 -9.01
C THR A 58 23.20 -53.70 -10.47
N ASP A 59 22.83 -52.55 -11.04
CA ASP A 59 23.13 -52.18 -12.42
C ASP A 59 24.65 -52.02 -12.60
N LYS A 60 25.14 -52.21 -13.84
CA LYS A 60 26.56 -52.08 -14.15
C LYS A 60 26.83 -51.15 -15.33
N PHE A 61 27.61 -50.11 -15.07
CA PHE A 61 28.13 -49.24 -16.13
C PHE A 61 29.27 -49.93 -16.87
N SER A 62 29.19 -49.96 -18.20
CA SER A 62 30.13 -50.69 -19.07
C SER A 62 31.15 -49.75 -19.68
N ALA A 63 30.66 -48.75 -20.41
CA ALA A 63 31.44 -47.99 -21.37
C ALA A 63 30.78 -46.65 -21.73
N VAL A 64 31.60 -45.65 -22.01
CA VAL A 64 31.22 -44.49 -22.83
C VAL A 64 31.77 -44.74 -24.24
N PHE A 65 31.02 -44.40 -25.28
CA PHE A 65 31.40 -44.69 -26.67
C PHE A 65 30.96 -43.61 -27.67
N GLY A 66 31.65 -43.54 -28.80
CA GLY A 66 31.29 -42.73 -29.97
C GLY A 66 31.54 -43.50 -31.26
N THR A 67 30.65 -43.31 -32.25
CA THR A 67 30.62 -43.98 -33.56
C THR A 67 30.09 -43.02 -34.63
N GLU A 68 30.08 -43.44 -35.90
CA GLU A 68 29.45 -42.66 -36.99
C GLU A 68 27.93 -42.51 -36.83
N GLN A 69 27.25 -43.44 -36.15
CA GLN A 69 25.79 -43.40 -35.92
C GLN A 69 25.42 -42.62 -34.66
N ASP A 70 26.14 -42.89 -33.56
CA ASP A 70 26.03 -42.22 -32.27
C ASP A 70 27.36 -41.50 -31.98
N PRO A 71 27.54 -40.24 -32.43
CA PRO A 71 28.79 -39.52 -32.26
C PRO A 71 28.98 -39.09 -30.80
N LEU A 72 30.20 -39.24 -30.28
CA LEU A 72 30.60 -38.69 -28.97
C LEU A 72 31.24 -37.34 -29.21
N VAL A 73 30.69 -36.29 -28.59
CA VAL A 73 31.11 -34.90 -28.78
C VAL A 73 31.30 -34.23 -27.42
N PHE A 74 32.46 -33.62 -27.20
CA PHE A 74 32.67 -32.61 -26.17
C PHE A 74 33.23 -31.35 -26.85
N GLN A 75 32.60 -30.22 -26.60
CA GLN A 75 33.04 -28.89 -27.01
C GLN A 75 33.39 -28.11 -25.74
N THR A 76 34.61 -27.60 -25.70
CA THR A 76 35.17 -26.79 -24.61
C THR A 76 36.01 -25.70 -25.27
N PRO A 77 35.40 -24.62 -25.80
CA PRO A 77 36.05 -23.68 -26.71
C PRO A 77 37.36 -23.09 -26.16
N ASP A 78 37.40 -22.83 -24.85
CA ASP A 78 38.57 -22.29 -24.13
C ASP A 78 39.65 -23.34 -23.80
N GLY A 79 39.36 -24.62 -24.06
CA GLY A 79 40.21 -25.75 -23.74
C GLY A 79 39.98 -26.29 -22.33
N ILE A 80 40.43 -27.53 -22.09
CA ILE A 80 40.33 -28.19 -20.78
C ILE A 80 41.61 -28.01 -19.96
N PHE A 81 41.46 -27.89 -18.65
CA PHE A 81 42.55 -27.76 -17.70
C PHE A 81 43.13 -29.13 -17.29
N ASN A 82 44.46 -29.24 -17.40
CA ASN A 82 45.26 -30.37 -16.93
C ASN A 82 46.60 -29.85 -16.38
N SER A 83 46.92 -30.19 -15.14
CA SER A 83 48.17 -29.86 -14.48
C SER A 83 49.36 -30.57 -15.13
N PRO A 84 50.59 -30.03 -15.00
CA PRO A 84 51.82 -30.72 -15.45
C PRO A 84 52.11 -32.04 -14.71
N PHE A 85 51.32 -32.39 -13.69
CA PHE A 85 51.47 -33.60 -12.89
C PHE A 85 50.51 -34.72 -13.33
N ASN A 86 49.54 -34.45 -14.22
CA ASN A 86 48.74 -35.50 -14.82
C ASN A 86 49.61 -36.38 -15.73
N THR A 87 49.65 -37.68 -15.45
CA THR A 87 50.42 -38.66 -16.22
C THR A 87 49.56 -39.56 -17.12
N SER A 88 48.25 -39.33 -17.21
CA SER A 88 47.31 -40.17 -17.97
C SER A 88 46.16 -39.37 -18.59
N TRP A 89 45.37 -40.02 -19.44
CA TRP A 89 44.10 -39.51 -19.99
C TRP A 89 42.89 -39.88 -19.10
N ASN A 90 43.10 -40.75 -18.10
CA ASN A 90 42.09 -41.25 -17.18
C ASN A 90 42.48 -40.97 -15.73
N ALA A 91 41.55 -41.23 -14.79
CA ALA A 91 41.71 -40.99 -13.36
C ALA A 91 43.01 -41.55 -12.72
N SER A 92 43.69 -42.52 -13.35
CA SER A 92 44.98 -43.04 -12.85
C SER A 92 46.13 -42.01 -12.87
N GLY A 93 45.96 -40.87 -13.56
CA GLY A 93 46.90 -39.75 -13.50
C GLY A 93 46.79 -38.91 -12.21
N VAL A 94 45.63 -38.92 -11.54
CA VAL A 94 45.34 -38.10 -10.36
C VAL A 94 45.75 -38.83 -9.08
N ASN A 95 47.04 -38.79 -8.74
CA ASN A 95 47.55 -39.50 -7.56
C ASN A 95 47.16 -38.78 -6.24
N PRO A 96 46.36 -39.41 -5.35
CA PRO A 96 45.88 -38.77 -4.12
C PRO A 96 46.98 -38.32 -3.16
N LEU A 97 48.17 -38.92 -3.23
CA LEU A 97 49.32 -38.55 -2.41
C LEU A 97 49.90 -37.16 -2.75
N PHE A 98 49.59 -36.61 -3.93
CA PHE A 98 50.08 -35.30 -4.38
C PHE A 98 49.10 -34.16 -4.14
N LEU A 99 47.80 -34.43 -3.94
CA LEU A 99 46.76 -33.41 -3.72
C LEU A 99 47.08 -32.47 -2.54
N GLY A 100 47.68 -32.98 -1.47
CA GLY A 100 48.09 -32.18 -0.31
C GLY A 100 49.32 -31.28 -0.53
N SER A 101 49.93 -31.30 -1.71
CA SER A 101 51.06 -30.44 -2.11
C SER A 101 50.81 -29.68 -3.41
N PHE A 102 49.88 -30.16 -4.24
CA PHE A 102 49.44 -29.57 -5.51
C PHE A 102 47.91 -29.65 -5.56
N PRO A 103 47.19 -28.65 -5.01
CA PRO A 103 45.72 -28.67 -4.96
C PRO A 103 45.10 -28.74 -6.35
N ASP A 104 45.66 -28.02 -7.32
CA ASP A 104 45.21 -27.92 -8.71
C ASP A 104 45.12 -29.29 -9.43
N LEU A 105 45.82 -30.31 -8.96
CA LEU A 105 45.72 -31.69 -9.47
C LEU A 105 44.32 -32.30 -9.21
N ALA A 106 43.54 -31.77 -8.27
CA ALA A 106 42.14 -32.14 -8.06
C ALA A 106 41.23 -31.68 -9.21
N ASP A 107 41.61 -30.60 -9.88
CA ASP A 107 40.86 -29.94 -10.96
C ASP A 107 41.23 -30.51 -12.35
N ASP A 108 42.10 -31.52 -12.43
CA ASP A 108 42.52 -32.09 -13.71
C ASP A 108 41.37 -32.77 -14.45
N SER A 109 41.34 -32.61 -15.77
CA SER A 109 40.33 -33.22 -16.64
C SER A 109 40.71 -34.66 -17.01
N TYR A 110 39.79 -35.61 -16.80
CA TYR A 110 40.02 -37.03 -17.07
C TYR A 110 38.72 -37.81 -17.34
N ALA A 111 38.85 -38.89 -18.14
CA ALA A 111 37.81 -39.91 -18.27
C ALA A 111 37.87 -40.93 -17.11
N THR A 112 36.71 -41.43 -16.67
CA THR A 112 36.65 -42.45 -15.61
C THR A 112 35.42 -43.36 -15.74
N ILE A 113 35.34 -44.39 -14.90
CA ILE A 113 34.11 -45.14 -14.61
C ILE A 113 34.16 -45.47 -13.11
N GLY A 114 33.35 -44.76 -12.30
CA GLY A 114 33.18 -45.04 -10.87
C GLY A 114 34.41 -44.80 -9.99
N LEU A 115 35.39 -43.99 -10.43
CA LEU A 115 36.63 -43.72 -9.69
C LEU A 115 37.05 -42.23 -9.82
N GLU A 116 37.44 -41.60 -8.70
CA GLU A 116 38.04 -40.25 -8.68
C GLU A 116 39.59 -40.26 -8.73
N GLY A 117 40.19 -41.43 -8.91
CA GLY A 117 41.65 -41.61 -8.92
C GLY A 117 42.05 -43.03 -9.35
N PRO A 118 43.34 -43.40 -9.23
CA PRO A 118 43.82 -44.72 -9.62
C PRO A 118 43.10 -45.86 -8.89
N ALA A 119 42.72 -46.90 -9.62
CA ALA A 119 42.09 -48.10 -9.06
C ALA A 119 42.96 -48.74 -7.96
N SER A 120 44.29 -48.64 -8.07
CA SER A 120 45.25 -49.13 -7.06
C SER A 120 45.19 -48.40 -5.71
N SER A 121 44.69 -47.16 -5.66
CA SER A 121 44.53 -46.34 -4.46
C SER A 121 43.09 -46.16 -3.99
N SER A 122 42.11 -46.64 -4.76
CA SER A 122 40.67 -46.51 -4.49
C SER A 122 40.15 -47.26 -3.25
N ASN A 123 40.96 -48.13 -2.64
CA ASN A 123 40.59 -49.10 -1.61
C ASN A 123 39.48 -50.12 -2.03
N LEU A 124 39.00 -50.07 -3.27
CA LEU A 124 37.95 -50.95 -3.78
C LEU A 124 38.54 -52.23 -4.37
N ALA A 125 38.36 -53.36 -3.69
CA ALA A 125 38.92 -54.64 -4.09
C ALA A 125 38.29 -55.14 -5.41
N GLY A 126 39.10 -55.24 -6.46
CA GLY A 126 38.65 -55.62 -7.80
C GLY A 126 38.28 -54.44 -8.71
N ALA A 127 38.58 -53.20 -8.32
CA ALA A 127 38.52 -52.06 -9.23
C ALA A 127 39.56 -52.18 -10.36
N SER A 128 39.24 -51.58 -11.51
CA SER A 128 40.14 -51.45 -12.67
C SER A 128 40.07 -50.04 -13.23
N ASP A 129 41.22 -49.48 -13.58
CA ASP A 129 41.27 -48.25 -14.38
C ASP A 129 40.62 -48.52 -15.76
N PRO A 130 39.93 -47.53 -16.37
CA PRO A 130 39.31 -47.70 -17.68
C PRO A 130 40.33 -48.02 -18.77
N SER A 131 39.98 -49.00 -19.62
CA SER A 131 40.71 -49.32 -20.84
C SER A 131 40.17 -48.50 -22.01
N LEU A 132 41.02 -48.13 -22.97
CA LEU A 132 40.66 -47.32 -24.13
C LEU A 132 40.88 -48.09 -25.44
N VAL A 133 39.89 -48.04 -26.31
CA VAL A 133 40.00 -48.39 -27.73
C VAL A 133 39.59 -47.16 -28.53
N GLN A 134 40.39 -46.78 -29.54
CA GLN A 134 40.14 -45.60 -30.36
C GLN A 134 40.70 -45.80 -31.76
N ASP A 135 40.04 -45.21 -32.74
CA ASP A 135 40.50 -45.13 -34.13
C ASP A 135 41.68 -44.15 -34.26
N GLU A 136 42.75 -44.59 -34.92
CA GLU A 136 43.93 -43.75 -35.22
C GLU A 136 43.62 -42.67 -36.28
N ALA A 137 42.48 -42.76 -36.97
CA ALA A 137 42.03 -41.78 -37.96
C ALA A 137 41.27 -40.57 -37.38
N LEU A 138 41.05 -40.51 -36.06
CA LEU A 138 40.44 -39.35 -35.40
C LEU A 138 41.35 -38.11 -35.46
N GLU A 139 40.79 -36.93 -35.73
CA GLU A 139 41.55 -35.68 -35.75
C GLU A 139 42.14 -35.33 -34.37
N VAL A 140 41.37 -35.61 -33.31
CA VAL A 140 41.82 -35.60 -31.91
C VAL A 140 41.39 -36.92 -31.28
N THR A 141 42.36 -37.71 -30.85
CA THR A 141 42.09 -38.96 -30.12
C THR A 141 41.58 -38.68 -28.70
N VAL A 142 40.79 -39.58 -28.10
CA VAL A 142 40.30 -39.43 -26.72
C VAL A 142 41.48 -39.24 -25.75
N SER A 143 42.54 -40.03 -25.92
CA SER A 143 43.76 -39.89 -25.13
C SER A 143 44.46 -38.54 -25.29
N GLN A 144 44.36 -37.91 -26.47
CA GLN A 144 44.97 -36.61 -26.72
C GLN A 144 44.13 -35.47 -26.15
N TYR A 145 42.81 -35.51 -26.28
CA TYR A 145 41.91 -34.53 -25.69
C TYR A 145 42.19 -34.35 -24.18
N PHE A 146 42.13 -35.44 -23.42
CA PHE A 146 42.37 -35.44 -21.97
C PHE A 146 43.84 -35.25 -21.54
N TYR A 147 44.83 -35.39 -22.43
CA TYR A 147 46.24 -35.28 -22.04
C TYR A 147 46.90 -33.97 -22.50
N SER A 148 46.39 -33.31 -23.54
CA SER A 148 47.00 -32.10 -24.11
C SER A 148 46.12 -30.85 -24.04
N GLY A 149 45.08 -30.82 -23.21
CA GLY A 149 44.19 -29.66 -23.07
C GLY A 149 43.36 -29.39 -24.33
N GLY A 150 42.66 -30.41 -24.84
CA GLY A 150 41.88 -30.28 -26.07
C GLY A 150 40.71 -29.30 -25.98
N THR A 151 40.38 -28.64 -27.09
CA THR A 151 39.22 -27.73 -27.20
C THR A 151 37.96 -28.41 -27.76
N GLN A 152 38.14 -29.53 -28.48
CA GLN A 152 37.05 -30.34 -28.99
C GLN A 152 37.46 -31.80 -29.06
N LEU A 153 36.56 -32.69 -28.66
CA LEU A 153 36.60 -34.12 -28.93
C LEU A 153 35.40 -34.45 -29.81
N MET A 154 35.63 -35.04 -30.99
CA MET A 154 34.57 -35.52 -31.88
C MET A 154 34.91 -36.91 -32.38
N VAL A 155 34.13 -37.90 -31.94
CA VAL A 155 34.30 -39.31 -32.33
C VAL A 155 33.10 -39.72 -33.17
N ASN A 156 33.28 -39.66 -34.49
CA ASN A 156 32.25 -39.90 -35.50
C ASN A 156 32.69 -40.90 -36.59
N THR A 157 33.74 -41.71 -36.35
CA THR A 157 34.22 -42.69 -37.34
C THR A 157 33.53 -44.04 -37.19
N MET A 158 33.61 -44.86 -38.26
CA MET A 158 33.02 -46.21 -38.29
C MET A 158 33.65 -47.17 -37.25
N VAL A 159 34.92 -46.97 -36.88
CA VAL A 159 35.58 -47.73 -35.80
C VAL A 159 35.33 -47.08 -34.45
N GLY A 160 35.26 -45.75 -34.41
CA GLY A 160 34.88 -44.98 -33.23
C GLY A 160 35.94 -44.97 -32.13
N ALA A 161 35.50 -44.70 -30.92
CA ALA A 161 36.30 -44.82 -29.71
C ALA A 161 35.40 -45.13 -28.51
N SER A 162 35.98 -45.79 -27.50
CA SER A 162 35.30 -46.09 -26.25
C SER A 162 36.31 -46.29 -25.13
N TRP A 163 36.03 -45.68 -23.97
CA TRP A 163 36.62 -46.12 -22.71
C TRP A 163 35.63 -46.98 -21.93
N TYR A 164 36.13 -48.08 -21.39
CA TYR A 164 35.29 -49.12 -20.78
C TYR A 164 35.99 -49.83 -19.63
N VAL A 165 35.19 -50.45 -18.78
CA VAL A 165 35.62 -51.45 -17.79
C VAL A 165 34.90 -52.77 -18.09
N LEU A 166 35.49 -53.89 -17.65
CA LEU A 166 34.79 -55.17 -17.74
C LEU A 166 33.68 -55.22 -16.70
N ASN A 167 32.58 -55.91 -16.98
CA ASN A 167 31.47 -56.13 -16.04
C ASN A 167 31.88 -56.91 -14.75
N THR A 168 33.12 -57.40 -14.69
CA THR A 168 33.76 -58.00 -13.50
C THR A 168 34.47 -56.99 -12.61
N ALA A 169 34.69 -55.75 -13.06
CA ALA A 169 35.32 -54.70 -12.29
C ALA A 169 34.38 -54.18 -11.20
N ALA A 170 34.90 -53.96 -10.00
CA ALA A 170 34.10 -53.54 -8.85
C ALA A 170 33.53 -52.11 -9.02
N ASN A 171 34.27 -51.23 -9.70
CA ASN A 171 33.86 -49.86 -10.03
C ASN A 171 32.84 -49.74 -11.18
N ALA A 172 32.37 -50.86 -11.73
CA ALA A 172 31.20 -50.87 -12.61
C ALA A 172 29.88 -50.73 -11.84
N LEU A 173 29.86 -50.98 -10.52
CA LEU A 173 28.69 -50.76 -9.66
C LEU A 173 28.58 -49.28 -9.25
N PRO A 174 27.36 -48.75 -9.03
CA PRO A 174 27.18 -47.36 -8.65
C PRO A 174 27.65 -47.11 -7.21
N VAL A 175 28.09 -45.88 -6.96
CA VAL A 175 28.41 -45.35 -5.63
C VAL A 175 27.34 -44.32 -5.31
N GLU A 176 26.65 -44.48 -4.17
CA GLU A 176 25.53 -43.61 -3.79
C GLU A 176 24.43 -43.51 -4.88
N GLY A 177 24.20 -44.63 -5.59
CA GLY A 177 23.21 -44.72 -6.66
C GLY A 177 23.64 -44.08 -8.00
N ARG A 178 24.89 -43.61 -8.15
CA ARG A 178 25.36 -42.96 -9.39
C ARG A 178 26.77 -43.41 -9.81
N TRP A 179 27.12 -43.18 -11.08
CA TRP A 179 28.47 -43.40 -11.61
C TRP A 179 29.09 -42.10 -12.09
N LEU A 180 30.27 -41.74 -11.59
CA LEU A 180 31.12 -40.72 -12.22
C LEU A 180 31.71 -41.30 -13.52
N VAL A 181 31.57 -40.59 -14.65
CA VAL A 181 32.03 -41.05 -15.98
C VAL A 181 33.09 -40.13 -16.62
N ALA A 182 33.14 -38.86 -16.20
CA ALA A 182 34.20 -37.91 -16.57
C ALA A 182 34.26 -36.75 -15.55
N GLN A 183 35.44 -36.15 -15.43
CA GLN A 183 35.63 -34.82 -14.87
C GLN A 183 36.27 -33.94 -15.95
N ILE A 184 35.72 -32.77 -16.22
CA ILE A 184 36.25 -31.81 -17.21
C ILE A 184 36.25 -30.42 -16.58
N THR A 185 37.39 -29.76 -16.58
CA THR A 185 37.55 -28.41 -16.02
C THR A 185 37.88 -27.43 -17.13
N THR A 186 37.19 -26.29 -17.20
CA THR A 186 37.42 -25.27 -18.21
C THR A 186 36.97 -23.89 -17.71
N SER A 187 37.48 -22.81 -18.32
CA SER A 187 37.12 -21.42 -18.00
C SER A 187 35.86 -20.92 -18.71
N GLY A 188 35.37 -21.67 -19.71
CA GLY A 188 34.22 -21.29 -20.53
C GLY A 188 33.16 -22.38 -20.58
N ASP A 189 32.23 -22.24 -21.53
CA ASP A 189 31.09 -23.15 -21.66
C ASP A 189 31.50 -24.56 -22.12
N ILE A 190 30.71 -25.55 -21.70
CA ILE A 190 30.87 -26.96 -22.09
C ILE A 190 29.57 -27.49 -22.69
N SER A 191 29.64 -28.06 -23.89
CA SER A 191 28.46 -28.61 -24.57
C SER A 191 28.81 -29.83 -25.42
N GLY A 192 27.83 -30.64 -25.79
CA GLY A 192 28.08 -31.80 -26.64
C GLY A 192 27.04 -32.90 -26.58
N GLN A 193 27.50 -34.12 -26.81
CA GLN A 193 26.70 -35.35 -26.84
C GLN A 193 27.52 -36.50 -26.25
N ILE A 194 26.98 -37.15 -25.23
CA ILE A 194 27.57 -38.33 -24.57
C ILE A 194 26.71 -39.56 -24.81
N ASN A 195 27.36 -40.67 -25.18
CA ASN A 195 26.68 -41.96 -25.38
C ASN A 195 27.32 -43.03 -24.50
N TYR A 196 26.50 -43.78 -23.77
CA TYR A 196 26.96 -44.74 -22.78
C TYR A 196 26.15 -46.04 -22.76
N GLN A 197 26.78 -47.09 -22.25
CA GLN A 197 26.23 -48.44 -22.17
C GLN A 197 26.13 -48.90 -20.71
N VAL A 198 24.94 -49.37 -20.32
CA VAL A 198 24.63 -49.93 -19.00
C VAL A 198 24.06 -51.34 -19.15
N PHE A 199 24.43 -52.25 -18.26
CA PHE A 199 23.82 -53.57 -18.10
C PHE A 199 22.90 -53.56 -16.87
N PRO A 200 21.57 -53.53 -17.03
CA PRO A 200 20.62 -53.61 -15.91
C PRO A 200 20.81 -54.91 -15.12
N GLU A 201 20.74 -54.83 -13.80
CA GLU A 201 21.00 -55.95 -12.86
C GLU A 201 22.38 -56.66 -13.07
N GLY A 202 23.27 -56.08 -13.89
CA GLY A 202 24.55 -56.65 -14.28
C GLY A 202 24.48 -57.82 -15.28
N ASP A 203 23.34 -58.01 -15.97
CA ASP A 203 23.20 -59.05 -16.99
C ASP A 203 23.89 -58.68 -18.31
N GLY A 204 24.94 -59.42 -18.66
CA GLY A 204 25.76 -59.18 -19.86
C GLY A 204 25.06 -59.47 -21.20
N GLU A 205 23.89 -60.10 -21.21
CA GLU A 205 23.08 -60.31 -22.43
C GLU A 205 22.07 -59.18 -22.67
N ASN A 206 21.83 -58.32 -21.68
CA ASN A 206 20.88 -57.20 -21.74
C ASN A 206 21.63 -55.86 -21.65
N ASP A 207 22.09 -55.33 -22.78
CA ASP A 207 22.71 -54.00 -22.81
C ASP A 207 21.73 -52.91 -23.23
N ILE A 208 21.71 -51.81 -22.47
CA ILE A 208 21.00 -50.58 -22.80
C ILE A 208 22.05 -49.54 -23.22
N LYS A 209 21.80 -48.88 -24.36
CA LYS A 209 22.61 -47.78 -24.87
C LYS A 209 21.77 -46.51 -24.89
N ILE A 210 22.33 -45.44 -24.37
CA ILE A 210 21.69 -44.14 -24.26
C ILE A 210 22.61 -43.10 -24.88
N SER A 211 22.03 -42.18 -25.64
CA SER A 211 22.69 -41.10 -26.35
C SER A 211 22.01 -39.80 -25.93
N LEU A 212 22.71 -38.90 -25.22
CA LEU A 212 22.17 -37.66 -24.69
C LEU A 212 23.02 -36.46 -25.11
N SER A 213 22.36 -35.42 -25.60
CA SER A 213 22.96 -34.09 -25.76
C SER A 213 22.87 -33.31 -24.46
N PHE A 214 23.87 -32.46 -24.21
CA PHE A 214 23.94 -31.59 -23.06
C PHE A 214 24.54 -30.23 -23.44
N ASP A 215 24.16 -29.20 -22.70
CA ASP A 215 24.68 -27.83 -22.82
C ASP A 215 24.79 -27.24 -21.42
N GLY A 216 26.00 -26.87 -21.00
CA GLY A 216 26.30 -26.46 -19.64
C GLY A 216 26.14 -27.55 -18.57
N ALA A 217 25.84 -27.10 -17.35
CA ALA A 217 25.51 -27.95 -16.20
C ALA A 217 23.99 -28.16 -16.08
N GLY A 218 23.56 -29.29 -15.52
CA GLY A 218 22.14 -29.59 -15.39
C GLY A 218 21.82 -31.08 -15.37
N VAL A 219 20.52 -31.41 -15.45
CA VAL A 219 19.99 -32.77 -15.55
C VAL A 219 19.46 -33.00 -16.96
N PHE A 220 19.97 -34.02 -17.66
CA PHE A 220 19.68 -34.29 -19.06
C PHE A 220 19.10 -35.69 -19.24
N GLY A 221 18.05 -35.81 -20.05
CA GLY A 221 17.36 -37.08 -20.30
C GLY A 221 16.19 -37.37 -19.36
N THR A 222 15.69 -36.41 -18.59
CA THR A 222 14.35 -36.50 -18.00
C THR A 222 13.27 -36.22 -19.06
N ALA A 223 12.03 -36.64 -18.84
CA ALA A 223 10.91 -36.05 -19.58
C ALA A 223 10.90 -34.54 -19.34
N ALA A 224 10.53 -33.77 -20.36
CA ALA A 224 10.35 -32.32 -20.20
C ALA A 224 9.34 -32.06 -19.09
N VAL A 225 9.64 -31.13 -18.20
CA VAL A 225 8.71 -30.69 -17.17
C VAL A 225 7.66 -29.84 -17.88
N GLU A 226 6.43 -30.34 -17.86
CA GLU A 226 5.21 -29.63 -18.29
C GLU A 226 4.75 -28.77 -17.10
N GLY A 227 4.46 -27.49 -17.35
CA GLY A 227 4.08 -26.50 -16.35
C GLY A 227 4.01 -25.09 -16.96
N CYS A 228 3.63 -24.10 -16.17
CA CYS A 228 3.59 -22.71 -16.62
C CYS A 228 5.00 -22.16 -16.86
N THR A 229 5.27 -21.71 -18.10
CA THR A 229 6.57 -21.17 -18.54
C THR A 229 6.61 -19.64 -18.59
N ASP A 230 5.48 -18.97 -18.32
CA ASP A 230 5.38 -17.50 -18.30
C ASP A 230 5.85 -16.95 -16.94
N GLU A 231 6.95 -16.20 -16.94
CA GLU A 231 7.53 -15.54 -15.75
C GLU A 231 6.59 -14.54 -15.06
N THR A 232 5.49 -14.13 -15.72
CA THR A 232 4.49 -13.19 -15.18
C THR A 232 3.29 -13.86 -14.51
N ALA A 233 3.23 -15.20 -14.50
CA ALA A 233 2.14 -15.95 -13.88
C ALA A 233 2.41 -16.32 -12.40
N CYS A 234 1.34 -16.38 -11.60
CA CYS A 234 1.38 -16.69 -10.17
C CYS A 234 1.93 -18.09 -9.85
N ASN A 235 1.83 -19.02 -10.81
CA ASN A 235 2.30 -20.40 -10.69
C ASN A 235 3.42 -20.74 -11.68
N TYR A 236 4.20 -19.73 -12.11
CA TYR A 236 5.42 -19.93 -12.89
C TYR A 236 6.33 -21.02 -12.28
N ASP A 237 6.71 -22.01 -13.09
CA ASP A 237 7.67 -23.04 -12.72
C ASP A 237 8.99 -22.85 -13.49
N PRO A 238 10.08 -22.38 -12.85
CA PRO A 238 11.38 -22.22 -13.50
C PRO A 238 12.03 -23.55 -13.93
N ALA A 239 11.47 -24.71 -13.56
CA ALA A 239 11.87 -26.01 -14.09
C ALA A 239 11.09 -26.41 -15.35
N ALA A 240 9.95 -25.76 -15.67
CA ALA A 240 9.14 -26.08 -16.83
C ALA A 240 9.84 -25.70 -18.14
N LEU A 241 9.76 -26.61 -19.12
CA LEU A 241 10.34 -26.45 -20.46
C LEU A 241 9.29 -26.55 -21.57
N LEU A 242 8.04 -26.87 -21.21
CA LEU A 242 6.90 -26.96 -22.10
C LEU A 242 5.68 -26.37 -21.38
N GLU A 243 5.10 -25.36 -22.00
CA GLU A 243 3.83 -24.75 -21.59
C GLU A 243 2.70 -25.79 -21.64
N ASP A 244 1.98 -25.97 -20.53
CA ASP A 244 0.89 -26.94 -20.37
C ASP A 244 -0.51 -26.30 -20.24
N GLU A 245 -0.60 -24.99 -20.51
CA GLU A 245 -1.80 -24.15 -20.32
C GLU A 245 -2.22 -24.04 -18.83
N SER A 246 -1.32 -24.28 -17.87
CA SER A 246 -1.61 -24.14 -16.44
C SER A 246 -1.41 -22.74 -15.87
N CYS A 247 -0.83 -21.79 -16.61
CA CYS A 247 -0.57 -20.43 -16.10
C CYS A 247 -1.84 -19.74 -15.56
N GLU A 248 -1.82 -19.35 -14.28
CA GLU A 248 -2.84 -18.53 -13.64
C GLU A 248 -2.29 -17.17 -13.22
N PHE A 249 -3.13 -16.13 -13.31
CA PHE A 249 -2.76 -14.75 -13.06
C PHE A 249 -3.62 -14.09 -11.97
N GLU A 250 -4.50 -14.86 -11.30
CA GLU A 250 -5.49 -14.32 -10.35
C GLU A 250 -5.15 -14.56 -8.87
N SER A 251 -4.33 -15.57 -8.54
CA SER A 251 -4.12 -15.99 -7.14
C SER A 251 -3.09 -15.18 -6.36
N CYS A 252 -2.21 -14.46 -7.07
CA CYS A 252 -1.19 -13.55 -6.55
C CYS A 252 -1.50 -12.08 -6.89
N LEU A 253 -2.76 -11.79 -7.23
CA LEU A 253 -3.29 -10.43 -7.35
C LEU A 253 -3.37 -9.78 -5.96
N GLY A 254 -2.98 -8.52 -5.89
CA GLY A 254 -3.12 -7.67 -4.73
C GLY A 254 -2.20 -6.47 -4.83
N CYS A 255 -2.19 -5.63 -3.78
CA CYS A 255 -1.29 -4.49 -3.74
C CYS A 255 0.16 -4.93 -3.51
N THR A 256 1.02 -4.59 -4.47
CA THR A 256 2.47 -4.81 -4.48
C THR A 256 3.27 -3.57 -4.03
N ASP A 257 2.62 -2.41 -3.92
CA ASP A 257 3.26 -1.16 -3.49
C ASP A 257 3.54 -1.16 -1.97
N LEU A 258 4.83 -1.11 -1.60
CA LEU A 258 5.31 -1.08 -0.21
C LEU A 258 4.85 0.16 0.59
N ALA A 259 4.37 1.22 -0.06
CA ALA A 259 3.83 2.42 0.58
C ALA A 259 2.31 2.35 0.84
N ALA A 260 1.62 1.29 0.40
CA ALA A 260 0.19 1.12 0.62
C ALA A 260 -0.14 0.40 1.93
N CYS A 261 -1.24 0.81 2.56
CA CYS A 261 -1.72 0.26 3.84
C CYS A 261 -2.23 -1.18 3.75
N ASN A 262 -2.55 -1.66 2.55
CA ASN A 262 -2.92 -3.05 2.25
C ASN A 262 -1.88 -3.78 1.39
N PHE A 263 -0.61 -3.34 1.42
CA PHE A 263 0.50 -4.07 0.83
C PHE A 263 0.45 -5.55 1.24
N ASN A 264 0.57 -6.44 0.25
CA ASN A 264 0.56 -7.88 0.43
C ASN A 264 1.90 -8.46 -0.01
N GLU A 265 2.67 -9.03 0.94
CA GLU A 265 3.97 -9.64 0.64
C GLU A 265 3.89 -10.90 -0.24
N ASP A 266 2.70 -11.52 -0.35
CA ASP A 266 2.42 -12.65 -1.24
C ASP A 266 1.89 -12.20 -2.63
N ALA A 267 1.65 -10.90 -2.86
CA ALA A 267 1.22 -10.39 -4.16
C ALA A 267 2.40 -10.18 -5.12
N LEU A 268 2.24 -10.61 -6.37
CA LEU A 268 3.24 -10.47 -7.43
C LEU A 268 2.72 -9.63 -8.61
N ILE A 269 1.41 -9.38 -8.66
CA ILE A 269 0.74 -8.67 -9.76
C ILE A 269 -0.20 -7.64 -9.15
N GLU A 270 -0.06 -6.37 -9.56
CA GLU A 270 -1.00 -5.30 -9.21
C GLU A 270 -2.41 -5.59 -9.73
N ASP A 271 -3.39 -5.51 -8.84
CA ASP A 271 -4.82 -5.52 -9.18
C ASP A 271 -5.48 -4.13 -9.04
N GLY A 272 -4.70 -3.11 -8.65
CA GLY A 272 -5.22 -1.77 -8.37
C GLY A 272 -5.97 -1.67 -7.05
N SER A 273 -5.85 -2.66 -6.15
CA SER A 273 -6.42 -2.60 -4.81
C SER A 273 -5.63 -1.70 -3.85
N CYS A 274 -4.47 -1.16 -4.25
CA CYS A 274 -3.60 -0.37 -3.36
C CYS A 274 -4.32 0.82 -2.70
N LEU A 275 -4.48 0.71 -1.38
CA LEU A 275 -5.00 1.73 -0.49
C LEU A 275 -3.81 2.50 0.10
N PHE A 276 -3.44 3.61 -0.55
CA PHE A 276 -2.43 4.50 0.00
C PHE A 276 -2.89 5.12 1.32
N CYS A 277 -1.99 5.06 2.30
CA CYS A 277 -2.28 5.44 3.68
C CYS A 277 -2.64 6.92 3.81
N ASN A 278 -3.91 7.20 4.14
CA ASN A 278 -4.38 8.53 4.55
C ASN A 278 -5.20 8.45 5.84
N CYS A 279 -5.57 9.60 6.39
CA CYS A 279 -6.51 9.67 7.50
C CYS A 279 -7.89 9.17 7.05
N GLY A 280 -8.22 7.96 7.51
CA GLY A 280 -9.39 7.20 7.10
C GLY A 280 -9.07 5.87 6.42
N ALA A 281 -7.87 5.64 5.87
CA ALA A 281 -7.51 4.35 5.26
C ALA A 281 -7.65 3.19 6.27
N SER A 282 -8.69 2.38 6.11
CA SER A 282 -8.98 1.22 6.95
C SER A 282 -8.74 -0.06 6.18
N SER A 283 -8.05 -1.02 6.80
CA SER A 283 -7.85 -2.37 6.25
C SER A 283 -9.16 -3.16 6.04
N SER A 284 -10.29 -2.71 6.60
CA SER A 284 -11.61 -3.30 6.39
C SER A 284 -12.58 -2.45 5.55
N GLY A 285 -12.16 -1.25 5.11
CA GLY A 285 -12.96 -0.34 4.28
C GLY A 285 -13.99 0.53 5.03
N TYR A 286 -14.26 0.27 6.31
CA TYR A 286 -15.19 1.07 7.12
C TYR A 286 -14.52 2.35 7.63
N GLN A 287 -15.22 3.48 7.53
CA GLN A 287 -14.70 4.81 7.94
C GLN A 287 -15.78 5.60 8.66
N LEU A 288 -15.41 6.37 9.70
CA LEU A 288 -16.24 7.43 10.25
C LEU A 288 -15.85 8.75 9.56
N LEU A 289 -16.81 9.45 8.96
CA LEU A 289 -16.63 10.78 8.38
C LEU A 289 -17.44 11.79 9.19
N VAL A 290 -16.77 12.82 9.68
CA VAL A 290 -17.39 13.90 10.46
C VAL A 290 -17.35 15.16 9.60
N GLU A 291 -18.47 15.43 8.93
CA GLU A 291 -18.61 16.50 7.95
C GLU A 291 -19.30 17.72 8.58
N ALA A 292 -18.72 18.91 8.40
CA ALA A 292 -19.40 20.15 8.75
C ALA A 292 -20.57 20.39 7.77
N SER A 293 -21.79 20.37 8.30
CA SER A 293 -22.99 20.78 7.59
C SER A 293 -23.06 22.31 7.47
N THR A 294 -24.00 22.82 6.68
CA THR A 294 -24.17 24.26 6.41
C THR A 294 -24.14 25.10 7.68
N ALA A 295 -23.52 26.30 7.61
CA ALA A 295 -23.46 27.25 8.71
C ALA A 295 -24.80 27.36 9.47
N ALA A 296 -24.76 27.12 10.78
CA ALA A 296 -25.95 27.02 11.61
C ALA A 296 -26.77 28.32 11.58
N TYR A 297 -28.07 28.21 11.79
CA TYR A 297 -28.92 29.37 12.03
C TYR A 297 -28.57 30.06 13.35
N VAL A 298 -28.07 29.29 14.33
CA VAL A 298 -27.48 29.78 15.58
C VAL A 298 -26.16 30.53 15.30
N PRO A 299 -26.06 31.85 15.57
CA PRO A 299 -24.86 32.62 15.26
C PRO A 299 -23.64 32.13 16.03
N GLY A 300 -22.55 31.82 15.31
CA GLY A 300 -21.29 31.35 15.87
C GLY A 300 -21.19 29.83 16.07
N ALA A 301 -22.28 29.07 15.88
CA ALA A 301 -22.26 27.62 15.98
C ALA A 301 -22.03 26.94 14.62
N ALA A 302 -21.50 25.73 14.66
CA ALA A 302 -21.37 24.85 13.51
C ALA A 302 -22.08 23.52 13.77
N SER A 303 -22.79 23.01 12.76
CA SER A 303 -23.42 21.69 12.76
C SER A 303 -22.48 20.67 12.14
N TYR A 304 -22.29 19.53 12.81
CA TYR A 304 -21.45 18.41 12.38
C TYR A 304 -22.31 17.15 12.22
N MET A 305 -22.15 16.47 11.09
CA MET A 305 -22.84 15.23 10.74
C MET A 305 -21.86 14.07 10.70
N PHE A 306 -22.16 13.04 11.48
CA PHE A 306 -21.34 11.85 11.63
C PHE A 306 -21.89 10.75 10.74
N TYR A 307 -21.17 10.43 9.67
CA TYR A 307 -21.48 9.40 8.71
C TYR A 307 -20.55 8.20 8.89
N VAL A 308 -21.08 6.98 8.77
CA VAL A 308 -20.26 5.78 8.66
C VAL A 308 -20.32 5.29 7.21
N LYS A 309 -19.18 5.30 6.54
CA LYS A 309 -19.02 4.71 5.21
C LYS A 309 -18.93 3.19 5.35
N MET A 310 -19.77 2.51 4.58
CA MET A 310 -19.86 1.05 4.53
C MET A 310 -19.00 0.49 3.41
N THR A 311 -18.42 -0.68 3.63
CA THR A 311 -17.64 -1.39 2.61
C THR A 311 -18.54 -1.93 1.50
N ASN A 312 -19.73 -2.45 1.83
CA ASN A 312 -20.69 -2.94 0.85
C ASN A 312 -22.04 -2.25 0.97
N ALA A 313 -22.70 -2.01 -0.17
CA ALA A 313 -24.07 -1.47 -0.22
C ALA A 313 -25.14 -2.40 0.40
N GLY A 314 -24.80 -3.66 0.68
CA GLY A 314 -25.66 -4.63 1.38
C GLY A 314 -25.47 -4.67 2.90
N ASP A 315 -24.46 -3.99 3.44
CA ASP A 315 -24.18 -3.98 4.87
C ASP A 315 -25.22 -3.14 5.61
N LYS A 316 -25.61 -3.58 6.81
CA LYS A 316 -26.64 -2.90 7.61
C LYS A 316 -26.09 -2.43 8.95
N MET A 317 -26.26 -1.16 9.24
CA MET A 317 -26.03 -0.65 10.59
C MET A 317 -27.17 -1.04 11.54
N SER A 318 -26.83 -1.71 12.63
CA SER A 318 -27.78 -2.14 13.66
C SER A 318 -27.86 -1.13 14.81
N ALA A 319 -26.71 -0.75 15.37
CA ALA A 319 -26.67 -0.01 16.64
C ALA A 319 -25.43 0.88 16.79
N VAL A 320 -25.55 1.90 17.64
CA VAL A 320 -24.44 2.63 18.27
C VAL A 320 -24.55 2.39 19.78
N PHE A 321 -23.44 2.07 20.45
CA PHE A 321 -23.47 1.61 21.85
C PHE A 321 -22.21 1.95 22.65
N GLY A 322 -22.31 1.88 23.98
CA GLY A 322 -21.17 1.92 24.90
C GLY A 322 -21.45 1.22 26.23
N ASN A 323 -20.41 0.66 26.84
CA ASN A 323 -20.45 -0.07 28.11
C ASN A 323 -19.08 0.03 28.83
N SER A 324 -18.87 -0.73 29.91
CA SER A 324 -17.61 -0.67 30.69
C SER A 324 -16.37 -1.31 30.05
N GLU A 325 -16.53 -2.07 28.97
CA GLU A 325 -15.42 -2.68 28.20
C GLU A 325 -15.12 -1.87 26.93
N THR A 326 -16.16 -1.43 26.22
CA THR A 326 -16.09 -0.53 25.06
C THR A 326 -16.88 0.74 25.37
N PRO A 327 -16.27 1.78 25.96
CA PRO A 327 -16.98 2.98 26.35
C PRO A 327 -17.43 3.78 25.13
N LEU A 328 -18.59 4.43 25.22
CA LEU A 328 -18.98 5.50 24.30
C LEU A 328 -18.87 6.82 25.05
N PHE A 329 -18.21 7.80 24.44
CA PHE A 329 -18.25 9.17 24.93
C PHE A 329 -18.19 10.16 23.78
N VAL A 330 -18.88 11.28 23.93
CA VAL A 330 -18.67 12.47 23.09
C VAL A 330 -18.65 13.68 24.01
N ASN A 331 -17.58 14.45 23.95
CA ASN A 331 -17.34 15.62 24.76
C ASN A 331 -17.38 16.86 23.86
N ALA A 332 -18.11 17.89 24.26
CA ALA A 332 -18.20 19.18 23.58
C ALA A 332 -17.81 20.27 24.57
N THR A 333 -16.73 20.99 24.28
CA THR A 333 -16.08 21.92 25.23
C THR A 333 -17.01 23.03 25.70
N GLU A 334 -17.77 23.63 24.78
CA GLU A 334 -18.77 24.66 25.05
C GLU A 334 -20.21 24.13 25.17
N GLY A 335 -20.38 22.80 25.10
CA GLY A 335 -21.68 22.14 25.12
C GLY A 335 -22.38 22.09 23.76
N VAL A 336 -23.43 21.27 23.67
CA VAL A 336 -24.23 21.12 22.44
C VAL A 336 -25.51 21.96 22.48
N TYR A 337 -25.92 22.45 21.31
CA TYR A 337 -27.15 23.22 21.13
C TYR A 337 -28.37 22.30 21.03
N ASN A 338 -29.42 22.63 21.79
CA ASN A 338 -30.73 21.97 21.74
C ASN A 338 -31.87 22.98 21.97
N SER A 339 -32.77 23.13 21.00
CA SER A 339 -33.92 24.02 21.12
C SER A 339 -34.95 23.50 22.14
N ALA A 340 -35.64 24.43 22.81
CA ALA A 340 -36.80 24.12 23.66
C ALA A 340 -38.02 23.60 22.88
N LEU A 341 -37.92 23.47 21.55
CA LEU A 341 -38.92 22.84 20.69
C LEU A 341 -38.60 21.37 20.38
N ASN A 342 -37.40 20.88 20.76
CA ASN A 342 -37.11 19.47 20.60
C ASN A 342 -38.09 18.62 21.43
N THR A 343 -38.59 17.55 20.83
CA THR A 343 -39.54 16.62 21.44
C THR A 343 -39.04 15.18 21.49
N SER A 344 -37.84 14.91 21.00
CA SER A 344 -37.23 13.57 20.97
C SER A 344 -35.71 13.64 21.06
N TRP A 345 -35.07 12.59 21.59
CA TRP A 345 -33.60 12.47 21.58
C TRP A 345 -33.04 12.13 20.19
N SER A 346 -33.92 11.75 19.24
CA SER A 346 -33.56 11.35 17.88
C SER A 346 -34.16 12.27 16.82
N ALA A 347 -33.71 12.11 15.56
CA ALA A 347 -34.18 12.86 14.39
C ALA A 347 -35.72 12.95 14.24
N SER A 348 -36.47 12.03 14.88
CA SER A 348 -37.92 12.09 15.04
C SER A 348 -38.46 13.38 15.70
N GLY A 349 -37.64 14.13 16.43
CA GLY A 349 -37.99 15.45 16.98
C GLY A 349 -38.06 16.58 15.93
N ILE A 350 -37.33 16.42 14.82
CA ILE A 350 -37.10 17.45 13.80
C ILE A 350 -38.26 17.48 12.80
N ASN A 351 -39.43 17.95 13.22
CA ASN A 351 -40.62 17.94 12.36
C ASN A 351 -40.49 18.95 11.19
N PRO A 352 -40.46 18.51 9.92
CA PRO A 352 -40.24 19.39 8.77
C PRO A 352 -41.32 20.48 8.59
N VAL A 353 -42.51 20.29 9.19
CA VAL A 353 -43.60 21.29 9.15
C VAL A 353 -43.29 22.52 10.00
N PHE A 354 -42.41 22.41 11.00
CA PHE A 354 -42.04 23.52 11.88
C PHE A 354 -40.84 24.33 11.39
N LEU A 355 -39.92 23.73 10.62
CA LEU A 355 -38.71 24.39 10.10
C LEU A 355 -38.95 25.76 9.41
N PRO A 356 -40.02 25.97 8.59
CA PRO A 356 -40.27 27.28 7.97
C PRO A 356 -40.70 28.39 8.95
N SER A 357 -41.04 28.03 10.19
CA SER A 357 -41.46 28.97 11.25
C SER A 357 -40.46 29.04 12.41
N PHE A 358 -39.65 28.00 12.58
CA PHE A 358 -38.64 27.82 13.62
C PHE A 358 -37.39 27.17 12.98
N PRO A 359 -36.62 27.93 12.17
CA PRO A 359 -35.44 27.39 11.48
C PRO A 359 -34.37 26.87 12.45
N GLU A 360 -34.30 27.40 13.67
CA GLU A 360 -33.40 26.96 14.74
C GLU A 360 -33.58 25.49 15.13
N LEU A 361 -34.77 24.91 14.92
CA LEU A 361 -35.04 23.48 15.14
C LEU A 361 -34.22 22.58 14.21
N ALA A 362 -33.71 23.09 13.08
CA ALA A 362 -32.83 22.32 12.20
C ALA A 362 -31.45 22.07 12.83
N ASP A 363 -31.04 22.89 13.80
CA ASP A 363 -29.71 22.87 14.40
C ASP A 363 -29.63 21.98 15.65
N ASP A 364 -30.75 21.44 16.13
CA ASP A 364 -30.79 20.58 17.32
C ASP A 364 -29.90 19.33 17.17
N SER A 365 -29.26 18.94 18.27
CA SER A 365 -28.38 17.77 18.32
C SER A 365 -29.21 16.49 18.55
N TYR A 366 -28.94 15.43 17.79
CA TYR A 366 -29.74 14.20 17.86
C TYR A 366 -28.97 12.93 17.48
N GLY A 367 -29.32 11.82 18.12
CA GLY A 367 -28.89 10.48 17.70
C GLY A 367 -29.77 9.94 16.55
N THR A 368 -29.19 9.21 15.61
CA THR A 368 -29.94 8.63 14.50
C THR A 368 -29.31 7.34 13.96
N ILE A 369 -29.98 6.68 13.00
CA ILE A 369 -29.40 5.68 12.10
C ILE A 369 -30.07 5.91 10.74
N GLY A 370 -29.32 6.43 9.77
CA GLY A 370 -29.74 6.64 8.38
C GLY A 370 -30.93 7.59 8.16
N LEU A 371 -31.21 8.50 9.09
CA LEU A 371 -32.32 9.45 9.01
C LEU A 371 -31.91 10.85 9.48
N ASP A 372 -32.23 11.88 8.70
CA ASP A 372 -32.06 13.30 9.00
C ASP A 372 -33.32 13.96 9.60
N GLY A 373 -34.41 13.19 9.68
CA GLY A 373 -35.69 13.60 10.26
C GLY A 373 -36.57 12.39 10.64
N PRO A 374 -37.87 12.59 10.91
CA PRO A 374 -38.76 11.50 11.31
C PRO A 374 -38.93 10.45 10.21
N ALA A 375 -38.86 9.17 10.56
CA ALA A 375 -39.02 8.05 9.62
C ALA A 375 -40.33 8.15 8.83
N SER A 376 -41.41 8.59 9.47
CA SER A 376 -42.73 8.80 8.85
C SER A 376 -42.77 9.85 7.72
N THR A 377 -41.77 10.74 7.65
CA THR A 377 -41.63 11.79 6.63
C THR A 377 -40.44 11.60 5.69
N SER A 378 -39.55 10.64 5.97
CA SER A 378 -38.35 10.33 5.18
C SER A 378 -38.59 9.93 3.71
N GLY A 379 -39.79 9.45 3.39
CA GLY A 379 -40.11 8.87 2.08
C GLY A 379 -39.60 7.43 1.87
N LEU A 380 -38.79 6.90 2.79
CA LEU A 380 -38.25 5.54 2.73
C LEU A 380 -39.29 4.51 3.23
N VAL A 381 -39.67 3.59 2.34
CA VAL A 381 -40.65 2.54 2.67
C VAL A 381 -39.99 1.51 3.59
N GLY A 382 -40.49 1.41 4.82
CA GLY A 382 -39.94 0.51 5.84
C GLY A 382 -38.85 1.16 6.71
N ALA A 383 -38.66 2.47 6.67
CA ALA A 383 -37.83 3.15 7.65
C ALA A 383 -38.50 3.14 9.05
N ALA A 384 -37.65 3.12 10.09
CA ALA A 384 -38.05 3.16 11.49
C ALA A 384 -37.18 4.14 12.27
N ASP A 385 -37.81 4.96 13.12
CA ASP A 385 -37.09 5.79 14.08
C ASP A 385 -36.32 4.89 15.06
N PRO A 386 -35.06 5.21 15.42
CA PRO A 386 -34.26 4.36 16.29
C PRO A 386 -34.85 4.26 17.70
N ALA A 387 -34.63 3.14 18.36
CA ALA A 387 -34.97 2.91 19.77
C ALA A 387 -33.76 3.16 20.65
N LEU A 388 -33.97 3.71 21.86
CA LEU A 388 -32.93 3.95 22.86
C LEU A 388 -33.13 3.05 24.07
N VAL A 389 -32.02 2.51 24.58
CA VAL A 389 -31.92 1.82 25.87
C VAL A 389 -30.75 2.44 26.62
N SER A 390 -31.01 3.06 27.76
CA SER A 390 -29.99 3.71 28.60
C SER A 390 -29.84 3.04 29.97
N ASP A 391 -28.63 3.04 30.56
CA ASP A 391 -28.46 2.71 31.98
C ASP A 391 -29.23 3.75 32.84
N PRO A 392 -30.13 3.35 33.76
CA PRO A 392 -30.84 4.28 34.64
C PRO A 392 -29.95 5.16 35.53
N ASN A 393 -28.67 4.82 35.68
CA ASN A 393 -27.67 5.60 36.42
C ASN A 393 -26.83 6.53 35.52
N GLN A 394 -26.92 6.35 34.19
CA GLN A 394 -26.20 7.14 33.18
C GLN A 394 -27.08 7.28 31.91
N PRO A 395 -28.19 8.04 31.97
CA PRO A 395 -29.07 8.27 30.82
C PRO A 395 -28.38 9.11 29.74
N LEU A 396 -28.65 8.80 28.47
CA LEU A 396 -28.12 9.55 27.32
C LEU A 396 -29.03 10.72 26.93
N GLU A 397 -30.31 10.62 27.25
CA GLU A 397 -31.34 11.60 26.91
C GLU A 397 -31.00 13.06 27.25
N PRO A 398 -30.38 13.40 28.40
CA PRO A 398 -30.04 14.80 28.73
C PRO A 398 -29.18 15.49 27.67
N PHE A 399 -28.26 14.78 27.01
CA PHE A 399 -27.38 15.34 25.97
C PHE A 399 -28.15 15.86 24.74
N PHE A 400 -29.34 15.31 24.49
CA PHE A 400 -30.20 15.67 23.34
C PHE A 400 -31.40 16.56 23.73
N PHE A 401 -31.55 16.90 25.01
CA PHE A 401 -32.67 17.71 25.52
C PHE A 401 -32.23 18.97 26.26
N ASP A 402 -31.10 18.91 26.98
CA ASP A 402 -30.58 20.05 27.73
C ASP A 402 -29.63 20.85 26.81
N ASP A 403 -29.91 22.15 26.67
CA ASP A 403 -29.06 23.10 25.95
C ASP A 403 -27.77 23.37 26.75
N GLY A 404 -26.61 23.35 26.08
CA GLY A 404 -25.31 23.44 26.74
C GLY A 404 -24.90 22.17 27.49
N ALA A 405 -25.30 20.99 27.01
CA ALA A 405 -24.83 19.71 27.56
C ALA A 405 -23.45 19.35 27.01
N ASN A 406 -22.45 19.19 27.88
CA ASN A 406 -21.04 19.00 27.46
C ASN A 406 -20.63 17.55 27.20
N ALA A 407 -21.36 16.55 27.69
CA ALA A 407 -20.90 15.16 27.62
C ALA A 407 -22.02 14.13 27.41
N LEU A 408 -21.92 13.37 26.33
CA LEU A 408 -22.61 12.10 26.10
C LEU A 408 -21.71 10.99 26.66
N LEU A 409 -22.20 10.11 27.53
CA LEU A 409 -21.38 9.10 28.20
C LEU A 409 -22.14 7.78 28.38
N ALA A 410 -21.58 6.66 27.91
CA ALA A 410 -22.02 5.31 28.23
C ALA A 410 -20.79 4.42 28.55
N ASN A 411 -20.46 4.32 29.84
CA ASN A 411 -19.30 3.56 30.33
C ASN A 411 -19.62 2.67 31.55
N GLN A 412 -20.90 2.48 31.88
CA GLN A 412 -21.34 1.55 32.93
C GLN A 412 -21.42 0.10 32.44
N LEU A 413 -21.49 -0.84 33.38
CA LEU A 413 -21.57 -2.29 33.13
C LEU A 413 -22.84 -2.71 32.35
N ILE A 414 -23.95 -1.98 32.51
CA ILE A 414 -25.18 -2.23 31.73
C ILE A 414 -25.06 -1.58 30.35
N GLY A 415 -24.39 -0.44 30.28
CA GLY A 415 -24.21 0.34 29.07
C GLY A 415 -25.48 1.05 28.60
N SER A 416 -25.35 1.73 27.47
CA SER A 416 -26.44 2.39 26.76
C SER A 416 -26.25 2.18 25.26
N SER A 417 -27.35 2.10 24.50
CA SER A 417 -27.31 1.98 23.04
C SER A 417 -28.55 2.57 22.39
N TRP A 418 -28.39 3.10 21.17
CA TRP A 418 -29.50 3.33 20.25
C TRP A 418 -29.38 2.44 19.02
N PHE A 419 -30.50 1.87 18.57
CA PHE A 419 -30.50 0.83 17.55
C PHE A 419 -31.76 0.84 16.69
N VAL A 420 -31.65 0.25 15.51
CA VAL A 420 -32.77 -0.14 14.64
C VAL A 420 -32.76 -1.66 14.47
N LEU A 421 -33.90 -2.23 14.10
CA LEU A 421 -33.95 -3.64 13.69
C LEU A 421 -33.44 -3.76 12.24
N SER A 422 -32.87 -4.91 11.89
CA SER A 422 -32.29 -5.15 10.57
C SER A 422 -33.29 -5.22 9.41
N ASP A 423 -34.60 -5.19 9.69
CA ASP A 423 -35.66 -4.99 8.69
C ASP A 423 -35.95 -3.51 8.38
N ALA A 424 -35.39 -2.57 9.14
CA ALA A 424 -35.50 -1.14 8.89
C ALA A 424 -34.73 -0.73 7.62
N ALA A 425 -35.39 -0.02 6.71
CA ALA A 425 -34.80 0.39 5.44
C ALA A 425 -33.63 1.39 5.61
N ASN A 426 -33.69 2.23 6.65
CA ASN A 426 -32.67 3.21 7.03
C ASN A 426 -31.43 2.60 7.72
N ALA A 427 -31.37 1.27 7.88
CA ALA A 427 -30.14 0.59 8.28
C ALA A 427 -29.12 0.44 7.13
N LEU A 428 -29.57 0.58 5.87
CA LEU A 428 -28.72 0.49 4.68
C LEU A 428 -28.03 1.84 4.39
N PRO A 429 -26.84 1.82 3.75
CA PRO A 429 -26.18 3.04 3.28
C PRO A 429 -26.99 3.80 2.21
N ASP A 430 -26.72 5.11 2.14
CA ASP A 430 -27.20 6.03 1.09
C ASP A 430 -26.53 5.76 -0.28
N ALA A 431 -26.82 6.59 -1.27
CA ALA A 431 -26.28 6.44 -2.63
C ALA A 431 -24.75 6.63 -2.68
N GLU A 432 -24.19 7.33 -1.69
CA GLU A 432 -22.77 7.59 -1.50
C GLU A 432 -22.08 6.52 -0.62
N GLY A 433 -22.82 5.48 -0.18
CA GLY A 433 -22.29 4.38 0.62
C GLY A 433 -22.22 4.66 2.13
N ARG A 434 -22.97 5.64 2.65
CA ARG A 434 -22.83 6.16 4.02
C ARG A 434 -24.11 6.02 4.85
N VAL A 435 -23.98 5.90 6.17
CA VAL A 435 -25.10 5.92 7.14
C VAL A 435 -24.87 7.02 8.17
N LEU A 436 -25.76 8.00 8.25
CA LEU A 436 -25.75 9.05 9.29
C LEU A 436 -26.06 8.42 10.68
N ILE A 437 -25.28 8.73 11.71
CA ILE A 437 -25.45 8.17 13.07
C ILE A 437 -25.69 9.19 14.18
N LEU A 438 -25.22 10.42 13.99
CA LEU A 438 -25.24 11.46 15.00
C LEU A 438 -25.17 12.83 14.31
N LYS A 439 -25.94 13.79 14.81
CA LYS A 439 -25.75 15.21 14.54
C LYS A 439 -25.44 15.93 15.84
N ILE A 440 -24.41 16.76 15.85
CA ILE A 440 -24.08 17.68 16.94
C ILE A 440 -24.00 19.10 16.38
N THR A 441 -24.50 20.08 17.13
CA THR A 441 -24.22 21.49 16.87
C THR A 441 -23.58 22.11 18.10
N THR A 442 -22.45 22.80 17.93
CA THR A 442 -21.71 23.45 19.03
C THR A 442 -20.94 24.68 18.52
N THR A 443 -20.53 25.55 19.43
CA THR A 443 -19.66 26.71 19.18
C THR A 443 -18.17 26.42 19.45
N GLY A 444 -17.87 25.34 20.19
CA GLY A 444 -16.51 24.94 20.55
C GLY A 444 -16.03 23.66 19.83
N SER A 445 -14.86 23.16 20.25
CA SER A 445 -14.33 21.87 19.80
C SER A 445 -15.05 20.68 20.47
N PHE A 446 -14.97 19.51 19.83
CA PHE A 446 -15.54 18.26 20.32
C PHE A 446 -14.63 17.07 20.03
N ASP A 447 -14.58 16.11 20.95
CA ASP A 447 -13.79 14.88 20.88
C ASP A 447 -14.64 13.68 21.33
N GLY A 448 -14.26 12.45 20.95
CA GLY A 448 -15.01 11.29 21.41
C GLY A 448 -14.57 9.92 20.90
N GLN A 449 -15.32 8.92 21.39
CA GLN A 449 -15.28 7.53 20.94
C GLN A 449 -16.71 7.01 20.73
N LEU A 450 -16.98 6.47 19.54
CA LEU A 450 -18.25 5.85 19.15
C LEU A 450 -18.02 4.38 18.79
N ASN A 451 -18.80 3.47 19.37
CA ASN A 451 -18.80 2.05 18.97
C ASN A 451 -20.09 1.76 18.19
N ILE A 452 -19.94 1.15 17.02
CA ILE A 452 -21.04 0.77 16.14
C ILE A 452 -21.11 -0.74 15.93
N GLN A 453 -22.29 -1.23 15.58
CA GLN A 453 -22.53 -2.61 15.18
C GLN A 453 -23.04 -2.66 13.73
N ILE A 454 -22.34 -3.40 12.88
CA ILE A 454 -22.65 -3.62 11.47
C ILE A 454 -22.97 -5.09 11.24
N LEU A 455 -23.95 -5.37 10.39
CA LEU A 455 -24.36 -6.71 9.95
C LEU A 455 -24.00 -6.88 8.47
N PRO A 456 -22.89 -7.58 8.14
CA PRO A 456 -22.45 -7.78 6.76
C PRO A 456 -23.51 -8.48 5.91
N GLU A 457 -23.76 -7.93 4.72
CA GLU A 457 -24.79 -8.39 3.76
C GLU A 457 -26.21 -8.62 4.36
N GLY A 458 -26.51 -8.05 5.54
CA GLY A 458 -27.76 -8.29 6.26
C GLY A 458 -27.99 -9.74 6.74
N GLN A 459 -26.93 -10.54 6.92
CA GLN A 459 -27.00 -11.93 7.36
C GLN A 459 -27.32 -12.07 8.86
N GLU A 460 -28.62 -12.15 9.19
CA GLU A 460 -29.12 -12.59 10.50
C GLU A 460 -28.92 -14.11 10.70
N THR A 461 -27.69 -14.56 11.02
CA THR A 461 -27.37 -15.98 11.19
C THR A 461 -28.00 -16.59 12.46
N SER A 462 -29.27 -16.95 12.35
CA SER A 462 -30.03 -17.62 13.40
C SER A 462 -29.72 -19.13 13.42
N GLY A 463 -28.92 -19.58 14.40
CA GLY A 463 -28.35 -20.94 14.38
C GLY A 463 -28.17 -21.65 15.73
N ASP A 464 -27.30 -21.17 16.63
CA ASP A 464 -26.94 -21.90 17.85
C ASP A 464 -26.39 -21.02 19.00
N GLY A 465 -27.25 -20.25 19.67
CA GLY A 465 -27.10 -19.85 21.09
C GLY A 465 -25.83 -19.13 21.55
N GLY A 466 -24.96 -18.68 20.64
CA GLY A 466 -23.76 -17.89 20.87
C GLY A 466 -23.92 -16.49 20.27
N LEU A 467 -23.19 -15.53 20.82
CA LEU A 467 -23.35 -14.11 20.53
C LEU A 467 -23.05 -13.79 19.05
N ASP A 468 -24.11 -13.35 18.39
CA ASP A 468 -24.31 -12.64 17.12
C ASP A 468 -23.05 -12.22 16.33
N ALA A 469 -22.99 -12.62 15.05
CA ALA A 469 -21.91 -12.31 14.10
C ALA A 469 -21.99 -10.89 13.51
N GLY A 470 -22.33 -9.89 14.33
CA GLY A 470 -22.21 -8.48 13.94
C GLY A 470 -20.78 -7.98 14.11
N LEU A 471 -20.24 -7.31 13.10
CA LEU A 471 -18.95 -6.62 13.21
C LEU A 471 -19.11 -5.42 14.15
N ILE A 472 -18.27 -5.36 15.18
CA ILE A 472 -18.12 -4.18 16.04
C ILE A 472 -16.97 -3.36 15.50
N LYS A 473 -17.16 -2.05 15.36
CA LYS A 473 -16.11 -1.09 15.00
C LYS A 473 -16.15 0.06 16.01
N THR A 474 -15.00 0.38 16.56
CA THR A 474 -14.81 1.50 17.49
C THR A 474 -14.06 2.60 16.76
N PHE A 475 -14.59 3.81 16.76
CA PHE A 475 -13.96 4.98 16.13
C PHE A 475 -13.69 6.02 17.20
N SER A 476 -12.44 6.46 17.28
CA SER A 476 -12.00 7.59 18.10
C SER A 476 -11.75 8.78 17.18
N PHE A 477 -12.23 9.97 17.54
CA PHE A 477 -12.19 11.18 16.72
C PHE A 477 -11.93 12.42 17.57
N ASP A 478 -11.32 13.43 16.95
CA ASP A 478 -11.12 14.77 17.49
C ASP A 478 -11.48 15.76 16.36
N GLY A 479 -12.55 16.53 16.54
CA GLY A 479 -13.07 17.45 15.53
C GLY A 479 -13.63 16.80 14.24
N PRO A 480 -13.75 17.58 13.16
CA PRO A 480 -14.17 17.11 11.83
C PRO A 480 -13.03 16.40 11.10
N GLY A 481 -13.33 15.37 10.30
CA GLY A 481 -12.32 14.58 9.61
C GLY A 481 -12.80 13.20 9.16
N ALA A 482 -11.88 12.37 8.69
CA ALA A 482 -12.12 10.96 8.36
C ALA A 482 -11.27 10.05 9.25
N PHE A 483 -11.93 9.16 9.98
CA PHE A 483 -11.35 8.36 11.05
C PHE A 483 -11.51 6.86 10.76
N ALA A 484 -10.43 6.11 10.90
CA ALA A 484 -10.42 4.65 10.77
C ALA A 484 -10.83 3.98 12.10
N PRO A 485 -11.22 2.69 12.09
CA PRO A 485 -11.53 1.96 13.32
C PRO A 485 -10.26 1.70 14.15
N GLU A 486 -10.39 1.69 15.48
CA GLU A 486 -9.29 1.36 16.39
C GLU A 486 -8.69 -0.01 16.06
N GLY A 487 -7.36 -0.04 15.86
CA GLY A 487 -6.60 -1.24 15.49
C GLY A 487 -6.62 -1.57 13.99
N GLU A 488 -7.28 -0.79 13.14
CA GLU A 488 -7.43 -1.06 11.69
C GLU A 488 -7.04 0.11 10.78
N GLY A 489 -6.44 1.16 11.33
CA GLY A 489 -5.88 2.28 10.57
C GLY A 489 -4.63 2.85 11.24
N ASN A 490 -3.96 3.75 10.53
CA ASN A 490 -2.78 4.42 11.04
C ASN A 490 -3.14 5.43 12.15
N SER A 491 -2.16 5.78 12.98
CA SER A 491 -2.33 6.84 13.96
C SER A 491 -2.48 8.19 13.26
N CYS A 492 -3.65 8.80 13.43
CA CYS A 492 -4.04 10.07 12.85
C CYS A 492 -4.13 11.16 13.93
N GLY A 493 -4.03 12.42 13.51
CA GLY A 493 -4.03 13.59 14.37
C GLY A 493 -3.01 14.60 13.86
N CYS A 494 -3.03 15.83 14.37
CA CYS A 494 -2.08 16.84 13.91
C CYS A 494 -0.61 16.40 14.07
N THR A 495 0.14 16.35 12.97
CA THR A 495 1.57 15.98 12.94
C THR A 495 2.53 17.16 12.97
N ASP A 496 2.02 18.39 12.84
CA ASP A 496 2.80 19.63 12.99
C ASP A 496 3.17 19.83 14.48
N ASP A 497 4.46 19.79 14.79
CA ASP A 497 4.97 19.91 16.17
C ASP A 497 4.88 21.34 16.74
N THR A 498 4.51 22.32 15.90
CA THR A 498 4.22 23.70 16.30
C THR A 498 2.74 23.94 16.65
N ALA A 499 1.85 23.03 16.25
CA ALA A 499 0.42 23.13 16.50
C ALA A 499 0.05 22.86 17.96
N CYS A 500 -0.99 23.53 18.45
CA CYS A 500 -1.39 23.45 19.85
C CYS A 500 -2.09 22.14 20.25
N ASN A 501 -2.55 21.36 19.27
CA ASN A 501 -3.07 20.00 19.42
C ASN A 501 -2.18 18.93 18.76
N TYR A 502 -0.87 19.20 18.62
CA TYR A 502 0.10 18.22 18.13
C TYR A 502 -0.02 16.86 18.83
N ASN A 503 -0.14 15.80 18.04
CA ASN A 503 -0.21 14.43 18.50
C ASN A 503 1.11 13.69 18.20
N PRO A 504 2.03 13.51 19.17
CA PRO A 504 3.30 12.79 18.95
C PRO A 504 3.14 11.28 18.70
N SER A 505 1.91 10.76 18.73
CA SER A 505 1.60 9.40 18.30
C SER A 505 1.09 9.33 16.87
N ALA A 506 0.72 10.45 16.25
CA ALA A 506 0.20 10.50 14.88
C ALA A 506 1.33 10.39 13.85
N ASN A 507 1.08 9.58 12.82
CA ASN A 507 1.96 9.41 11.68
C ASN A 507 1.41 10.13 10.43
N PHE A 508 0.14 10.54 10.44
CA PHE A 508 -0.56 11.17 9.32
C PHE A 508 -1.44 12.32 9.83
N ASP A 509 -1.37 13.47 9.16
CA ASP A 509 -2.18 14.66 9.45
C ASP A 509 -3.62 14.46 8.96
N ASP A 510 -4.59 14.61 9.86
CA ASP A 510 -6.02 14.58 9.57
C ASP A 510 -6.60 15.98 9.25
N GLY A 511 -5.76 17.01 9.24
CA GLY A 511 -6.15 18.40 9.05
C GLY A 511 -6.72 19.04 10.31
N SER A 512 -6.63 18.36 11.46
CA SER A 512 -7.08 18.90 12.76
C SER A 512 -6.15 19.97 13.33
N CYS A 513 -4.98 20.23 12.73
CA CYS A 513 -3.96 21.13 13.27
C CYS A 513 -4.50 22.53 13.62
N LEU A 514 -4.61 22.80 14.92
CA LEU A 514 -4.98 24.08 15.49
C LEU A 514 -3.73 24.89 15.81
N GLN A 515 -3.81 26.19 15.62
CA GLN A 515 -2.77 27.14 16.03
C GLN A 515 -3.18 27.84 17.33
N PHE A 516 -2.18 28.32 18.09
CA PHE A 516 -2.42 29.26 19.18
C PHE A 516 -2.81 30.62 18.60
N ASP A 517 -3.87 31.23 19.11
CA ASP A 517 -4.20 32.63 18.83
C ASP A 517 -3.30 33.59 19.65
N GLU A 518 -3.46 34.90 19.46
CA GLU A 518 -2.73 35.94 20.21
C GLU A 518 -2.97 35.90 21.74
N CYS A 519 -3.90 35.07 22.20
CA CYS A 519 -4.23 34.83 23.60
C CYS A 519 -3.72 33.49 24.14
N ASN A 520 -2.90 32.77 23.36
CA ASN A 520 -2.46 31.40 23.64
C ASN A 520 -3.64 30.42 23.85
N VAL A 521 -4.79 30.68 23.24
CA VAL A 521 -5.93 29.76 23.19
C VAL A 521 -5.83 28.92 21.93
N CYS A 522 -5.89 27.60 22.08
CA CYS A 522 -5.78 26.66 20.97
C CYS A 522 -7.05 26.71 20.11
N GLY A 523 -6.92 27.10 18.84
CA GLY A 523 -8.07 27.30 17.93
C GLY A 523 -8.99 28.46 18.33
N GLY A 524 -8.50 29.40 19.14
CA GLY A 524 -9.28 30.55 19.60
C GLY A 524 -9.58 31.59 18.51
N ALA A 525 -10.52 32.48 18.79
CA ALA A 525 -10.95 33.54 17.87
C ALA A 525 -10.04 34.79 17.89
N GLY A 526 -8.97 34.79 18.68
CA GLY A 526 -8.07 35.93 18.87
C GLY A 526 -8.68 37.07 19.69
N ILE A 527 -8.02 38.23 19.66
CA ILE A 527 -8.50 39.45 20.31
C ILE A 527 -9.59 40.08 19.43
N ALA A 528 -10.75 40.38 20.02
CA ALA A 528 -11.88 40.96 19.29
C ALA A 528 -11.59 42.38 18.80
N ASP A 529 -12.17 42.75 17.66
CA ASP A 529 -11.85 43.98 16.93
C ASP A 529 -12.19 45.25 17.75
N GLY A 530 -11.15 45.86 18.34
CA GLY A 530 -11.22 47.01 19.23
C GLY A 530 -10.78 46.75 20.67
N ASP A 531 -10.67 45.50 21.10
CA ASP A 531 -10.05 45.14 22.38
C ASP A 531 -8.51 45.13 22.27
N CYS A 532 -7.83 45.35 23.39
CA CYS A 532 -6.36 45.41 23.48
C CYS A 532 -5.74 44.18 24.18
N GLY A 533 -6.57 43.23 24.62
CA GLY A 533 -6.12 42.06 25.36
C GLY A 533 -7.24 41.07 25.66
N CYS A 534 -6.83 39.86 26.02
CA CYS A 534 -7.65 38.64 26.07
C CYS A 534 -8.80 38.65 27.09
N ASP A 535 -8.78 39.57 28.05
CA ASP A 535 -9.86 39.77 29.02
C ASP A 535 -11.00 40.67 28.50
N GLY A 536 -10.95 41.12 27.24
CA GLY A 536 -11.91 42.08 26.67
C GLY A 536 -11.72 43.51 27.19
N ASN A 537 -10.45 43.88 27.45
CA ASN A 537 -10.07 45.21 27.88
C ASN A 537 -9.89 46.15 26.69
N GLN A 538 -10.03 47.45 26.92
CA GLN A 538 -9.85 48.52 25.92
C GLN A 538 -8.64 49.39 26.30
N GLU A 539 -7.97 50.00 25.33
CA GLU A 539 -6.88 50.95 25.60
C GLU A 539 -7.43 52.20 26.31
N ASP A 540 -6.70 52.68 27.31
CA ASP A 540 -6.98 53.98 27.94
C ASP A 540 -6.29 55.13 27.18
N ALA A 541 -6.40 56.37 27.67
CA ALA A 541 -5.84 57.53 26.96
C ALA A 541 -4.29 57.55 26.84
N LEU A 542 -3.58 56.67 27.54
CA LEU A 542 -2.12 56.47 27.43
C LEU A 542 -1.76 55.31 26.50
N GLY A 543 -2.74 54.56 25.99
CA GLY A 543 -2.51 53.29 25.27
C GLY A 543 -2.31 52.10 26.20
N GLU A 544 -2.55 52.24 27.51
CA GLU A 544 -2.39 51.15 28.47
C GLU A 544 -3.65 50.28 28.50
N CYS A 545 -3.48 48.97 28.27
CA CYS A 545 -4.61 48.07 28.11
C CYS A 545 -5.33 47.80 29.44
N GLY A 546 -6.62 48.15 29.52
CA GLY A 546 -7.40 48.06 30.77
C GLY A 546 -7.01 49.11 31.81
N GLY A 547 -6.27 50.14 31.41
CA GLY A 547 -5.92 51.28 32.25
C GLY A 547 -7.13 52.16 32.61
N SER A 548 -6.91 53.14 33.49
CA SER A 548 -7.97 54.03 33.98
C SER A 548 -7.84 55.48 33.51
N CYS A 549 -6.88 55.80 32.63
CA CYS A 549 -6.62 57.16 32.19
C CYS A 549 -7.67 57.67 31.21
N ALA A 550 -8.26 58.81 31.53
CA ALA A 550 -9.29 59.44 30.70
C ALA A 550 -8.77 60.50 29.71
N ALA A 551 -7.56 61.03 29.94
CA ALA A 551 -6.88 62.00 29.07
C ALA A 551 -5.38 62.12 29.40
N ASP A 552 -4.55 62.22 28.36
CA ASP A 552 -3.19 62.75 28.38
C ASP A 552 -3.18 63.92 27.37
N ALA A 553 -3.11 65.16 27.86
CA ALA A 553 -3.35 66.35 27.06
C ALA A 553 -2.12 66.87 26.29
N ASP A 554 -0.90 66.56 26.75
CA ASP A 554 0.35 66.95 26.08
C ASP A 554 1.24 65.79 25.62
N ALA A 555 0.77 64.56 25.77
CA ALA A 555 1.36 63.32 25.27
C ALA A 555 2.73 63.01 25.89
N ASP A 556 2.84 63.20 27.21
CA ASP A 556 4.08 62.98 27.98
C ASP A 556 4.16 61.58 28.61
N GLY A 557 3.05 60.83 28.64
CA GLY A 557 2.97 59.48 29.20
C GLY A 557 2.42 59.43 30.64
N ILE A 558 1.96 60.54 31.21
CA ILE A 558 1.31 60.62 32.52
C ILE A 558 -0.13 61.12 32.35
N CYS A 559 -1.09 60.53 33.08
CA CYS A 559 -2.48 60.93 32.97
C CYS A 559 -2.76 62.30 33.62
N ASP A 560 -3.59 63.14 32.98
CA ASP A 560 -3.98 64.49 33.42
C ASP A 560 -4.45 64.60 34.89
N ASP A 561 -4.91 63.50 35.51
CA ASP A 561 -5.43 63.47 36.87
C ASP A 561 -4.39 63.12 37.96
N VAL A 562 -3.22 62.63 37.55
CA VAL A 562 -2.06 62.33 38.40
C VAL A 562 -0.77 63.05 37.98
N ASP A 563 -0.78 63.72 36.83
CA ASP A 563 0.31 64.57 36.39
C ASP A 563 0.32 65.93 37.14
N ASP A 564 1.48 66.25 37.72
CA ASP A 564 1.76 67.53 38.38
C ASP A 564 2.15 68.64 37.36
N CYS A 565 2.33 68.32 36.07
CA CYS A 565 2.92 69.20 35.06
C CYS A 565 2.35 69.05 33.62
N VAL A 566 1.06 69.36 33.42
CA VAL A 566 0.49 69.31 32.06
C VAL A 566 1.14 70.39 31.17
N GLY A 567 2.10 69.99 30.35
CA GLY A 567 2.97 70.82 29.52
C GLY A 567 4.48 70.66 29.78
N ALA A 568 5.28 70.68 28.71
CA ALA A 568 6.73 70.45 28.73
C ALA A 568 7.56 71.04 29.90
N LEU A 569 8.34 70.16 30.54
CA LEU A 569 9.45 70.49 31.45
C LEU A 569 10.59 71.23 30.72
N ASP A 570 11.25 72.16 31.42
CA ASP A 570 12.52 72.70 30.94
C ASP A 570 13.73 71.81 31.30
N ASN A 571 14.88 72.07 30.70
CA ASN A 571 16.13 71.33 30.89
C ASN A 571 16.66 71.32 32.35
N CYS A 572 16.06 72.10 33.26
CA CYS A 572 16.36 72.10 34.69
C CYS A 572 15.31 71.30 35.50
N GLY A 573 14.35 70.64 34.84
CA GLY A 573 13.30 69.85 35.47
C GLY A 573 12.17 70.69 36.08
N ILE A 574 11.94 71.91 35.58
CA ILE A 574 10.86 72.79 36.07
C ILE A 574 9.74 72.89 35.04
N CYS A 575 8.52 72.62 35.50
CA CYS A 575 7.30 72.69 34.70
C CYS A 575 7.10 74.06 34.05
N ASN A 576 7.01 74.12 32.72
CA ASN A 576 6.88 75.37 31.96
C ASN A 576 7.92 76.44 32.38
N GLY A 577 9.14 76.02 32.72
CA GLY A 577 10.20 76.87 33.24
C GLY A 577 10.85 77.81 32.21
N PRO A 578 11.62 78.82 32.66
CA PRO A 578 12.20 79.85 31.80
C PRO A 578 13.47 79.41 31.05
N GLY A 579 13.96 78.18 31.23
CA GLY A 579 15.12 77.62 30.54
C GLY A 579 16.48 77.95 31.16
N ASP A 580 17.53 77.31 30.60
CA ASP A 580 18.82 77.12 31.25
C ASP A 580 19.62 78.38 31.57
N ILE A 581 19.69 78.71 32.86
CA ILE A 581 20.80 79.48 33.44
C ILE A 581 21.32 78.77 34.71
N TYR A 582 22.21 77.80 34.47
CA TYR A 582 23.28 77.31 35.37
C TYR A 582 22.94 77.02 36.85
N ASP A 583 22.37 75.84 37.17
CA ASP A 583 22.65 75.21 38.49
C ASP A 583 22.37 73.68 38.60
N CYS A 584 22.94 72.84 37.70
CA CYS A 584 22.83 71.36 37.77
C CYS A 584 24.16 70.63 38.09
N GLY A 585 24.73 70.96 39.26
CA GLY A 585 24.89 69.92 40.29
C GLY A 585 26.14 69.05 40.38
N CYS A 586 27.07 68.98 39.42
CA CYS A 586 28.28 68.12 39.55
C CYS A 586 29.60 68.81 39.19
N SER A 587 30.69 68.43 39.89
CA SER A 587 31.99 69.14 39.80
C SER A 587 33.27 68.29 39.87
N ASN A 588 33.19 66.94 39.89
CA ASN A 588 34.16 65.94 39.38
C ASN A 588 33.81 64.53 39.92
N ILE A 589 34.09 63.46 39.15
CA ILE A 589 33.96 62.05 39.58
C ILE A 589 35.24 61.60 40.32
N PRO A 590 35.16 60.77 41.40
CA PRO A 590 36.32 60.23 42.11
C PRO A 590 37.17 59.23 41.28
N GLU A 591 38.44 59.04 41.67
CA GLU A 591 39.35 58.09 41.01
C GLU A 591 39.06 56.65 41.49
N GLY A 592 38.47 55.85 40.59
CA GLY A 592 38.10 54.45 40.84
C GLY A 592 36.66 54.11 40.46
N ASP A 593 35.80 55.14 40.39
CA ASP A 593 34.38 55.00 40.07
C ASP A 593 34.13 55.44 38.61
N CYS A 594 33.20 54.77 37.92
CA CYS A 594 32.92 55.00 36.49
C CYS A 594 31.67 55.87 36.22
N ASP A 595 30.92 56.24 37.27
CA ASP A 595 29.80 57.19 37.21
C ASP A 595 29.71 58.06 38.49
N CYS A 596 28.66 58.88 38.60
CA CYS A 596 28.45 59.75 39.77
C CYS A 596 27.81 59.03 40.97
N ASP A 597 27.29 57.82 40.78
CA ASP A 597 26.60 57.02 41.81
C ASP A 597 27.56 56.08 42.55
N GLY A 598 28.79 55.92 42.04
CA GLY A 598 29.88 55.19 42.69
C GLY A 598 30.05 53.76 42.19
N ASN A 599 29.57 53.44 40.99
CA ASN A 599 29.73 52.12 40.39
C ASN A 599 31.17 51.89 39.90
N GLN A 600 31.57 50.61 39.80
CA GLN A 600 32.89 50.18 39.34
C GLN A 600 32.76 49.23 38.14
N VAL A 601 33.83 49.11 37.36
CA VAL A 601 33.87 48.22 36.18
C VAL A 601 34.07 46.75 36.58
N ASP A 602 33.35 45.85 35.91
CA ASP A 602 33.43 44.40 36.12
C ASP A 602 34.56 43.73 35.31
N ALA A 603 34.60 42.38 35.31
CA ALA A 603 35.70 41.62 34.69
C ALA A 603 35.85 41.84 33.17
N ILE A 604 34.77 42.20 32.46
CA ILE A 604 34.78 42.51 31.02
C ILE A 604 34.73 44.02 30.72
N GLY A 605 34.74 44.86 31.78
CA GLY A 605 34.90 46.32 31.67
C GLY A 605 33.61 47.13 31.68
N VAL A 606 32.46 46.53 32.04
CA VAL A 606 31.16 47.22 32.09
C VAL A 606 30.96 47.86 33.47
N CYS A 607 30.59 49.16 33.48
CA CYS A 607 30.31 49.89 34.71
C CYS A 607 29.04 49.34 35.40
N GLY A 608 29.18 48.77 36.60
CA GLY A 608 28.07 48.15 37.34
C GLY A 608 27.67 46.74 36.86
N GLY A 609 28.48 46.11 36.00
CA GLY A 609 28.23 44.74 35.50
C GLY A 609 28.44 43.64 36.55
N SER A 610 28.00 42.42 36.22
CA SER A 610 28.01 41.27 37.14
C SER A 610 29.01 40.16 36.78
N CYS A 611 29.87 40.35 35.77
CA CYS A 611 30.79 39.30 35.34
C CYS A 611 31.91 39.05 36.37
N LEU A 612 32.08 37.77 36.76
CA LEU A 612 32.99 37.37 37.83
C LEU A 612 34.35 36.86 37.33
N GLU A 613 34.39 36.09 36.25
CA GLU A 613 35.62 35.57 35.62
C GLU A 613 35.45 35.54 34.07
N ASP A 614 36.49 35.99 33.36
CA ASP A 614 36.75 35.80 31.92
C ASP A 614 38.16 35.20 31.85
N ALA A 615 38.25 33.87 31.93
CA ALA A 615 39.50 33.16 32.15
C ALA A 615 40.40 33.12 30.90
N ASN A 616 39.83 33.31 29.71
CA ASN A 616 40.55 33.29 28.44
C ASN A 616 40.75 34.69 27.81
N ALA A 617 40.18 35.73 28.42
CA ALA A 617 40.28 37.14 28.06
C ALA A 617 39.70 37.47 26.66
N ASN A 618 38.59 36.84 26.29
CA ASN A 618 37.92 37.04 25.00
C ASN A 618 36.85 38.16 25.03
N GLY A 619 36.46 38.65 26.22
CA GLY A 619 35.42 39.69 26.38
C GLY A 619 33.99 39.16 26.55
N VAL A 620 33.82 37.85 26.73
CA VAL A 620 32.57 37.17 27.14
C VAL A 620 32.81 36.56 28.52
N CYS A 621 31.78 36.52 29.37
CA CYS A 621 31.90 35.94 30.70
C CYS A 621 31.93 34.40 30.62
N ASP A 622 32.75 33.71 31.43
CA ASP A 622 32.94 32.25 31.35
C ASP A 622 31.63 31.42 31.52
N ALA A 623 30.59 32.02 32.10
CA ALA A 623 29.27 31.41 32.29
C ALA A 623 28.33 31.52 31.07
N GLU A 624 28.73 32.25 30.03
CA GLU A 624 27.93 32.60 28.85
C GLU A 624 28.62 32.19 27.53
N GLU A 625 29.62 31.29 27.60
CA GLU A 625 30.33 30.79 26.41
C GLU A 625 29.44 29.88 25.52
N PRO A 626 29.49 30.03 24.18
CA PRO A 626 28.66 29.26 23.25
C PRO A 626 29.11 27.80 23.09
N VAL A 627 28.16 26.89 23.32
CA VAL A 627 28.30 25.43 23.14
C VAL A 627 27.44 24.97 21.96
N GLY A 628 27.87 23.91 21.27
CA GLY A 628 27.17 23.36 20.10
C GLY A 628 28.08 22.45 19.25
N CYS A 629 27.57 21.91 18.15
CA CYS A 629 28.33 20.96 17.34
C CYS A 629 29.57 21.59 16.67
N THR A 630 30.77 21.11 17.01
CA THR A 630 32.06 21.62 16.48
C THR A 630 32.58 20.89 15.24
N VAL A 631 31.86 19.86 14.79
CA VAL A 631 32.29 18.97 13.70
C VAL A 631 31.85 19.52 12.34
N SER A 632 32.79 20.03 11.53
CA SER A 632 32.51 20.70 10.25
C SER A 632 31.94 19.83 9.11
N VAL A 633 31.55 18.58 9.40
CA VAL A 633 30.87 17.66 8.47
C VAL A 633 29.51 17.20 9.02
N ALA A 634 29.08 17.78 10.15
CA ALA A 634 27.74 17.62 10.68
C ALA A 634 26.78 18.64 10.03
N CYS A 635 25.53 18.25 9.86
CA CYS A 635 24.45 19.05 9.28
C CYS A 635 24.12 20.28 10.13
N ASN A 636 24.28 20.18 11.45
CA ASN A 636 24.04 21.25 12.42
C ASN A 636 25.35 21.87 12.98
N TYR A 637 26.42 21.87 12.20
CA TYR A 637 27.69 22.50 12.58
C TYR A 637 27.53 24.00 12.88
N ASP A 638 27.89 24.44 14.09
CA ASP A 638 27.94 25.86 14.45
C ASP A 638 29.40 26.38 14.41
N PRO A 639 29.74 27.31 13.49
CA PRO A 639 31.08 27.90 13.42
C PRO A 639 31.45 28.80 14.61
N ASN A 640 30.50 29.10 15.51
CA ASN A 640 30.73 29.91 16.72
C ASN A 640 30.87 29.07 17.99
N ALA A 641 30.50 27.78 17.96
CA ALA A 641 30.64 26.89 19.10
C ALA A 641 32.12 26.59 19.36
N ILE A 642 32.56 26.80 20.61
CA ILE A 642 33.94 26.52 21.03
C ILE A 642 34.09 25.23 21.84
N PHE A 643 32.96 24.62 22.22
CA PHE A 643 32.92 23.35 22.94
C PHE A 643 31.79 22.46 22.41
N ASP A 644 32.14 21.22 22.10
CA ASP A 644 31.20 20.22 21.58
C ASP A 644 30.31 19.67 22.71
N ASP A 645 29.00 19.82 22.56
CA ASP A 645 27.99 19.30 23.49
C ASP A 645 27.50 17.90 23.12
N GLY A 646 27.96 17.34 21.99
CA GLY A 646 27.57 16.03 21.48
C GLY A 646 26.28 16.02 20.67
N THR A 647 25.72 17.19 20.30
CA THR A 647 24.48 17.30 19.51
C THR A 647 24.68 17.14 17.99
N CYS A 648 25.90 16.85 17.53
CA CYS A 648 26.21 16.72 16.10
C CYS A 648 25.36 15.68 15.35
N ASP A 649 24.60 16.14 14.37
CA ASP A 649 23.79 15.36 13.45
C ASP A 649 24.50 15.19 12.10
N PHE A 650 24.44 14.00 11.52
CA PHE A 650 25.09 13.64 10.25
C PHE A 650 24.10 13.19 9.16
N THR A 651 22.79 13.34 9.36
CA THR A 651 21.76 12.71 8.51
C THR A 651 20.69 13.68 8.01
N SER A 652 20.35 14.73 8.76
CA SER A 652 19.28 15.70 8.38
C SER A 652 19.55 16.56 7.14
N CYS A 653 20.79 16.61 6.66
CA CYS A 653 21.20 17.35 5.46
C CYS A 653 21.42 16.46 4.23
N LEU A 654 21.07 15.16 4.31
CA LEU A 654 21.05 14.28 3.14
C LEU A 654 19.72 14.48 2.41
N VAL A 655 19.78 15.08 1.22
CA VAL A 655 18.59 15.27 0.36
C VAL A 655 18.35 14.00 -0.44
N PHE A 656 17.21 13.36 -0.18
CA PHE A 656 16.71 12.20 -0.90
C PHE A 656 15.70 12.67 -1.95
N GLY A 657 15.80 12.14 -3.17
CA GLY A 657 14.91 12.49 -4.28
C GLY A 657 15.44 11.96 -5.61
N CYS A 658 14.70 12.18 -6.71
CA CYS A 658 15.10 11.66 -8.01
C CYS A 658 16.31 12.40 -8.60
N ASN A 659 17.47 11.74 -8.61
CA ASN A 659 18.71 12.29 -9.18
C ASN A 659 19.00 11.88 -10.64
N ASP A 660 18.04 11.27 -11.36
CA ASP A 660 18.17 10.97 -12.79
C ASP A 660 17.70 12.15 -13.66
N ALA A 661 18.62 12.77 -14.39
CA ALA A 661 18.35 13.93 -15.25
C ALA A 661 17.40 13.66 -16.44
N ASN A 662 16.93 12.42 -16.64
CA ASN A 662 15.93 12.06 -17.66
C ASN A 662 14.53 11.81 -17.06
N ALA A 663 14.39 11.89 -15.73
CA ALA A 663 13.10 11.78 -15.04
C ALA A 663 12.33 13.10 -15.06
N CYS A 664 11.00 13.01 -14.98
CA CYS A 664 10.09 14.14 -14.99
C CYS A 664 10.10 14.94 -13.68
N ASN A 665 10.36 14.26 -12.57
CA ASN A 665 10.55 14.85 -11.25
C ASN A 665 12.03 14.93 -10.84
N PHE A 666 12.95 15.09 -11.80
CA PHE A 666 14.37 15.26 -11.51
C PHE A 666 14.63 16.45 -10.57
N ASP A 667 15.21 16.16 -9.40
CA ASP A 667 15.66 17.14 -8.43
C ASP A 667 17.18 17.35 -8.56
N PRO A 668 17.66 18.53 -8.99
CA PRO A 668 19.08 18.83 -9.10
C PRO A 668 19.81 18.96 -7.75
N ASP A 669 19.08 19.07 -6.64
CA ASP A 669 19.63 19.21 -5.28
C ASP A 669 19.63 17.86 -4.51
N ALA A 670 19.11 16.77 -5.10
CA ALA A 670 19.10 15.43 -4.50
C ALA A 670 20.45 14.69 -4.67
N ASP A 671 21.12 14.38 -3.54
CA ASP A 671 22.37 13.62 -3.53
C ASP A 671 22.14 12.11 -3.71
N PHE A 672 21.00 11.57 -3.27
CA PHE A 672 20.70 10.14 -3.27
C PHE A 672 19.33 9.83 -3.87
N ASN A 673 19.30 8.87 -4.80
CA ASN A 673 18.07 8.36 -5.39
C ASN A 673 17.30 7.50 -4.38
N ASP A 674 16.06 7.85 -4.12
CA ASP A 674 15.11 7.19 -3.22
C ASP A 674 14.12 6.25 -3.95
N GLY A 675 14.22 6.16 -5.28
CA GLY A 675 13.28 5.43 -6.13
C GLY A 675 12.09 6.24 -6.61
N SER A 676 11.98 7.52 -6.24
CA SER A 676 10.85 8.39 -6.64
C SER A 676 10.80 8.76 -8.13
N CYS A 677 11.80 8.41 -8.93
CA CYS A 677 11.91 8.85 -10.33
C CYS A 677 10.74 8.43 -11.22
N THR A 678 9.96 9.41 -11.69
CA THR A 678 8.91 9.22 -12.70
C THR A 678 9.46 9.52 -14.10
N PHE A 679 9.02 8.77 -15.10
CA PHE A 679 9.45 8.93 -16.50
C PHE A 679 8.26 9.12 -17.41
N ALA A 680 8.42 9.94 -18.45
CA ALA A 680 7.36 10.23 -19.42
C ALA A 680 6.91 8.96 -20.16
N SER A 681 5.61 8.69 -20.14
CA SER A 681 5.00 7.55 -20.81
C SER A 681 4.66 7.91 -22.26
N PHE A 682 5.50 7.45 -23.20
CA PHE A 682 5.23 7.65 -24.64
C PHE A 682 3.81 7.19 -25.00
N PRO A 683 2.94 8.04 -25.61
CA PRO A 683 3.26 9.24 -26.40
C PRO A 683 3.17 10.61 -25.69
N TYR A 684 3.12 10.67 -24.36
CA TYR A 684 3.07 11.91 -23.59
C TYR A 684 4.47 12.34 -23.10
N ASP A 685 4.65 13.63 -22.80
CA ASP A 685 5.84 14.16 -22.12
C ASP A 685 5.65 14.28 -20.59
N CYS A 686 6.61 14.90 -19.92
CA CYS A 686 6.63 15.06 -18.47
C CYS A 686 5.57 16.02 -17.89
N ASN A 687 4.79 16.72 -18.73
CA ASN A 687 3.69 17.59 -18.33
C ASN A 687 2.32 17.00 -18.70
N ASP A 688 2.28 15.71 -19.04
CA ASP A 688 1.15 15.03 -19.71
C ASP A 688 0.73 15.68 -21.03
N GLU A 689 1.58 16.52 -21.64
CA GLU A 689 1.34 17.09 -22.96
C GLU A 689 1.70 16.07 -24.05
N CYS A 690 0.89 16.03 -25.10
CA CYS A 690 1.13 15.11 -26.21
C CYS A 690 2.34 15.54 -27.06
N VAL A 691 3.30 14.63 -27.32
CA VAL A 691 4.42 14.94 -28.22
C VAL A 691 4.12 14.75 -29.71
N ASN A 692 2.95 14.20 -30.06
CA ASN A 692 2.47 14.04 -31.43
C ASN A 692 0.94 14.18 -31.51
N ASP A 693 0.49 15.42 -31.58
CA ASP A 693 -0.88 15.85 -31.81
C ASP A 693 -0.87 16.74 -33.08
N GLU A 694 -1.30 16.20 -34.24
CA GLU A 694 -1.21 16.91 -35.53
C GLU A 694 -2.47 17.76 -35.85
N ASP A 695 -3.61 17.55 -35.18
CA ASP A 695 -4.83 18.37 -35.37
C ASP A 695 -5.18 19.33 -34.21
N GLY A 696 -4.54 19.16 -33.05
CA GLY A 696 -4.52 20.11 -31.94
C GLY A 696 -5.70 19.98 -30.97
N ASP A 697 -6.30 18.79 -30.86
CA ASP A 697 -7.46 18.54 -30.00
C ASP A 697 -7.09 18.13 -28.55
N GLY A 698 -5.82 17.81 -28.30
CA GLY A 698 -5.30 17.38 -27.01
C GLY A 698 -5.16 15.86 -26.82
N ILE A 699 -5.47 15.04 -27.83
CA ILE A 699 -5.28 13.60 -27.84
C ILE A 699 -4.12 13.24 -28.79
N CYS A 700 -3.26 12.29 -28.41
CA CYS A 700 -2.14 11.90 -29.28
C CYS A 700 -2.57 11.03 -30.47
N ASP A 701 -2.01 11.28 -31.67
CA ASP A 701 -2.34 10.57 -32.93
C ASP A 701 -2.25 9.03 -32.83
N ASN A 702 -1.49 8.51 -31.85
CA ASN A 702 -1.28 7.07 -31.64
C ASN A 702 -2.44 6.39 -30.87
N VAL A 703 -3.24 7.17 -30.14
CA VAL A 703 -4.38 6.72 -29.34
C VAL A 703 -5.68 7.44 -29.72
N ASP A 704 -5.59 8.51 -30.51
CA ASP A 704 -6.73 9.15 -31.15
C ASP A 704 -7.31 8.25 -32.28
N PRO A 705 -8.60 7.90 -32.22
CA PRO A 705 -9.29 7.20 -33.30
C PRO A 705 -9.63 8.07 -34.52
N CYS A 706 -9.41 9.40 -34.47
CA CYS A 706 -9.94 10.39 -35.42
C CYS A 706 -8.92 11.12 -36.31
N VAL A 707 -7.63 10.78 -36.28
CA VAL A 707 -6.47 11.49 -36.90
C VAL A 707 -6.83 12.35 -38.12
N GLY A 708 -7.15 13.63 -37.89
CA GLY A 708 -7.48 14.60 -38.94
C GLY A 708 -8.62 15.59 -38.67
N SER A 709 -8.69 16.58 -39.57
CA SER A 709 -9.58 17.76 -39.57
C SER A 709 -10.92 17.63 -38.79
N PRO A 710 -11.32 18.63 -37.95
CA PRO A 710 -12.51 18.61 -37.07
C PRO A 710 -13.91 18.51 -37.71
N GLU A 711 -14.02 18.08 -38.97
CA GLU A 711 -15.27 17.96 -39.72
C GLU A 711 -15.73 16.49 -39.91
N GLU A 712 -14.94 15.48 -39.51
CA GLU A 712 -15.29 14.05 -39.66
C GLU A 712 -15.66 13.31 -38.36
N CYS A 713 -15.29 13.79 -37.16
CA CYS A 713 -15.70 13.18 -35.90
C CYS A 713 -16.86 13.94 -35.22
N CYS A 714 -18.07 13.67 -35.72
CA CYS A 714 -19.31 13.95 -35.01
C CYS A 714 -20.02 12.63 -34.64
N SER A 715 -20.62 12.57 -33.45
CA SER A 715 -21.46 11.44 -33.06
C SER A 715 -22.65 11.33 -34.03
N ASP A 716 -22.80 10.15 -34.63
CA ASP A 716 -23.97 9.71 -35.41
C ASP A 716 -24.45 8.41 -34.76
N TYR A 717 -25.19 8.54 -33.65
CA TYR A 717 -25.57 7.39 -32.82
C TYR A 717 -26.51 6.42 -33.55
N ASN A 718 -27.21 6.89 -34.58
CA ASN A 718 -28.18 6.12 -35.34
C ASN A 718 -27.73 5.71 -36.76
N GLN A 719 -26.49 6.04 -37.15
CA GLN A 719 -25.81 5.67 -38.39
C GLN A 719 -26.55 6.12 -39.66
N ASN A 720 -27.12 7.33 -39.65
CA ASN A 720 -27.86 7.88 -40.80
C ASN A 720 -27.02 8.83 -41.70
N ASN A 721 -25.74 9.03 -41.36
CA ASN A 721 -24.79 9.98 -41.95
C ASN A 721 -25.16 11.47 -41.73
N LEU A 722 -25.77 11.81 -40.59
CA LEU A 722 -25.95 13.17 -40.09
C LEU A 722 -25.46 13.24 -38.64
N CYS A 723 -24.83 14.36 -38.28
CA CYS A 723 -24.34 14.56 -36.91
C CYS A 723 -25.50 14.80 -35.94
N ASP A 724 -25.49 14.15 -34.77
CA ASP A 724 -26.52 14.26 -33.72
C ASP A 724 -26.88 15.73 -33.38
N ALA A 725 -25.89 16.63 -33.38
CA ALA A 725 -26.05 18.07 -33.11
C ALA A 725 -26.76 18.86 -34.23
N THR A 726 -26.97 18.26 -35.40
CA THR A 726 -27.69 18.84 -36.55
C THR A 726 -29.04 18.17 -36.81
N GLU A 727 -29.39 17.16 -36.03
CA GLU A 727 -30.61 16.37 -36.20
C GLU A 727 -31.84 17.05 -35.59
N SER A 728 -33.00 16.88 -36.23
CA SER A 728 -34.27 17.36 -35.66
C SER A 728 -34.85 16.25 -34.79
N VAL A 729 -35.01 16.52 -33.50
CA VAL A 729 -35.45 15.50 -32.53
C VAL A 729 -36.98 15.49 -32.37
N GLY A 730 -37.60 14.32 -32.52
CA GLY A 730 -39.05 14.13 -32.43
C GLY A 730 -39.45 12.68 -32.73
N CYS A 731 -40.73 12.33 -32.59
CA CYS A 731 -41.15 10.93 -32.83
C CYS A 731 -41.00 10.55 -34.31
N THR A 732 -40.11 9.61 -34.62
CA THR A 732 -39.82 9.16 -36.01
C THR A 732 -40.70 8.00 -36.48
N PHE A 733 -41.59 7.46 -35.63
CA PHE A 733 -42.41 6.30 -35.97
C PHE A 733 -43.72 6.69 -36.71
N PRO A 734 -43.92 6.37 -38.01
CA PRO A 734 -45.04 6.90 -38.80
C PRO A 734 -46.45 6.46 -38.37
N GLY A 735 -46.55 5.50 -37.45
CA GLY A 735 -47.81 5.02 -36.88
C GLY A 735 -48.19 5.64 -35.52
N ALA A 736 -47.38 6.53 -34.95
CA ALA A 736 -47.67 7.20 -33.69
C ALA A 736 -48.53 8.46 -33.91
N PRO A 737 -49.51 8.78 -33.04
CA PRO A 737 -50.35 9.99 -33.18
C PRO A 737 -49.58 11.31 -33.11
N ASN A 738 -48.34 11.31 -32.61
CA ASN A 738 -47.43 12.45 -32.54
C ASN A 738 -46.18 12.30 -33.43
N TYR A 739 -46.25 11.46 -34.48
CA TYR A 739 -45.21 11.35 -35.50
C TYR A 739 -44.87 12.72 -36.11
N ASP A 740 -43.57 13.03 -36.19
CA ASP A 740 -43.04 14.22 -36.85
C ASP A 740 -42.29 13.85 -38.14
N PRO A 741 -42.79 14.23 -39.33
CA PRO A 741 -42.15 13.90 -40.60
C PRO A 741 -40.87 14.70 -40.92
N VAL A 742 -40.45 15.63 -40.06
CA VAL A 742 -39.12 16.26 -40.17
C VAL A 742 -38.13 15.79 -39.09
N ALA A 743 -38.56 14.94 -38.15
CA ALA A 743 -37.65 14.36 -37.18
C ALA A 743 -36.76 13.29 -37.82
N THR A 744 -35.46 13.35 -37.52
CA THR A 744 -34.46 12.37 -37.97
C THR A 744 -33.95 11.49 -36.83
N MET A 745 -34.05 11.97 -35.58
CA MET A 745 -33.76 11.21 -34.35
C MET A 745 -34.97 11.10 -33.43
N ASP A 746 -35.26 9.89 -32.92
CA ASP A 746 -36.34 9.66 -31.96
C ASP A 746 -35.92 10.08 -30.54
N ASN A 747 -36.72 10.93 -29.91
CA ASN A 747 -36.54 11.34 -28.51
C ASN A 747 -37.32 10.45 -27.51
N GLY A 748 -37.87 9.32 -27.96
CA GLY A 748 -38.63 8.39 -27.12
C GLY A 748 -40.03 8.89 -26.76
N THR A 749 -40.49 10.01 -27.31
CA THR A 749 -41.81 10.58 -27.02
C THR A 749 -42.94 9.96 -27.85
N CYS A 750 -42.65 8.99 -28.73
CA CYS A 750 -43.67 8.33 -29.55
C CYS A 750 -44.80 7.71 -28.70
N LEU A 751 -46.02 8.19 -28.93
CA LEU A 751 -47.23 7.68 -28.29
C LEU A 751 -47.70 6.41 -29.01
N PHE A 752 -47.59 5.26 -28.37
CA PHE A 752 -48.07 3.99 -28.92
C PHE A 752 -49.45 3.66 -28.36
N SER A 753 -50.51 3.90 -29.15
CA SER A 753 -51.85 3.43 -28.82
C SER A 753 -51.94 1.91 -29.07
N CYS A 754 -52.40 1.15 -28.08
CA CYS A 754 -52.50 -0.31 -28.18
C CYS A 754 -53.59 -0.69 -29.19
N TYR A 755 -53.21 -1.15 -30.39
CA TYR A 755 -54.12 -1.47 -31.52
C TYR A 755 -55.19 -2.58 -31.26
N GLY A 756 -55.33 -3.06 -30.03
CA GLY A 756 -56.32 -4.06 -29.61
C GLY A 756 -57.10 -3.70 -28.33
N ASP A 757 -56.87 -2.53 -27.73
CA ASP A 757 -57.75 -1.96 -26.70
C ASP A 757 -58.88 -1.24 -27.44
N LEU A 758 -60.09 -1.80 -27.38
CA LEU A 758 -61.25 -1.33 -28.15
C LEU A 758 -62.20 -0.48 -27.32
N ASN A 759 -62.07 -0.54 -26.00
CA ASN A 759 -62.91 0.21 -25.06
C ASN A 759 -62.20 1.47 -24.51
N GLY A 760 -60.86 1.53 -24.61
CA GLY A 760 -60.02 2.66 -24.20
C GLY A 760 -59.60 2.64 -22.72
N ASP A 761 -59.56 1.47 -22.08
CA ASP A 761 -59.18 1.32 -20.66
C ASP A 761 -57.68 1.14 -20.40
N GLY A 762 -56.86 1.03 -21.44
CA GLY A 762 -55.41 0.84 -21.37
C GLY A 762 -54.97 -0.62 -21.30
N HIS A 763 -55.89 -1.59 -21.38
CA HIS A 763 -55.60 -3.01 -21.37
C HIS A 763 -56.27 -3.75 -22.54
N ILE A 764 -55.69 -4.88 -22.95
CA ILE A 764 -56.30 -5.78 -23.95
C ILE A 764 -56.88 -6.98 -23.20
N GLN A 765 -58.20 -7.00 -23.00
CA GLN A 765 -58.87 -8.02 -22.18
C GLN A 765 -60.03 -8.72 -22.92
N LEU A 766 -60.71 -9.64 -22.24
CA LEU A 766 -61.84 -10.37 -22.80
C LEU A 766 -63.03 -9.45 -23.15
N THR A 767 -63.12 -8.29 -22.49
CA THR A 767 -64.07 -7.21 -22.77
C THR A 767 -63.90 -6.64 -24.17
N ASP A 768 -62.66 -6.34 -24.60
CA ASP A 768 -62.36 -5.84 -25.94
C ASP A 768 -62.71 -6.86 -27.02
N LEU A 769 -62.44 -8.15 -26.75
CA LEU A 769 -62.85 -9.23 -27.65
C LEU A 769 -64.38 -9.35 -27.74
N LEU A 770 -65.12 -9.08 -26.66
CA LEU A 770 -66.58 -9.05 -26.69
C LEU A 770 -67.11 -7.85 -27.48
N ASP A 771 -66.47 -6.69 -27.39
CA ASP A 771 -66.83 -5.51 -28.17
C ASP A 771 -66.50 -5.67 -29.65
N LEU A 772 -65.35 -6.27 -30.01
CA LEU A 772 -65.05 -6.69 -31.38
C LEU A 772 -66.13 -7.63 -31.94
N LEU A 773 -66.60 -8.57 -31.13
CA LEU A 773 -67.64 -9.53 -31.51
C LEU A 773 -69.03 -8.89 -31.69
N GLN A 774 -69.31 -7.70 -31.12
CA GLN A 774 -70.55 -6.97 -31.40
C GLN A 774 -70.63 -6.46 -32.84
N PHE A 775 -69.48 -6.12 -33.45
CA PHE A 775 -69.41 -5.62 -34.84
C PHE A 775 -69.16 -6.74 -35.87
N PHE A 776 -68.92 -7.98 -35.44
CA PHE A 776 -68.61 -9.11 -36.30
C PHE A 776 -69.76 -9.47 -37.24
N GLY A 777 -69.57 -9.19 -38.54
CA GLY A 777 -70.57 -9.43 -39.60
C GLY A 777 -71.19 -8.17 -40.20
N LEU A 778 -70.81 -6.97 -39.72
CA LEU A 778 -71.10 -5.71 -40.40
C LEU A 778 -70.08 -5.44 -41.51
N TYR A 779 -70.56 -5.02 -42.68
CA TYR A 779 -69.68 -4.64 -43.79
C TYR A 779 -69.15 -3.22 -43.59
N CYS A 780 -67.87 -3.09 -43.24
CA CYS A 780 -67.18 -1.81 -43.31
C CYS A 780 -66.96 -1.47 -44.80
N THR A 781 -67.53 -0.36 -45.26
CA THR A 781 -67.08 0.30 -46.48
C THR A 781 -65.80 1.06 -46.16
N GLU A 782 -64.76 0.90 -46.98
CA GLU A 782 -63.48 1.63 -46.86
C GLU A 782 -63.70 3.15 -46.66
N ILE A 783 -62.81 3.77 -45.89
CA ILE A 783 -62.07 5.00 -46.22
C ILE A 783 -61.01 5.25 -45.14
N ASP A 784 -59.79 5.54 -45.62
CA ASP A 784 -58.59 6.10 -44.98
C ASP A 784 -58.18 5.58 -43.58
#